data_AF-A0A957JLH8-F1
#
_entry.id   AF-A0A957JLH8-F1
#
_cell.length_a   1.000
_cell.length_b   1.000
_cell.length_c   1.000
_cell.angle_alpha   90.00
_cell.angle_beta   90.00
_cell.angle_gamma   90.00
#
_symmetry.space_group_name_H-M   'P 1'
#
loop_
_entity.id
_entity.type
_entity.pdbx_description
1 polymer ?
#
loop_
_entity_poly.entity_id
_entity_poly.type
_entity_poly.pdbx_seq_one_letter_code
_entity_poly.pdbx_strand_id
1 'polypeptide(L)'
;MKINPRFYSPWLLLIIVLPLLLFTNKTQASNGIVSPRWRQDNLPSQSCGSHSDCHRASPVIADITGDGRSDIVIATSNGHVMAFQDGGSSGSLLWDVDIAGSFGMSGNSHEINSSPAVADIDGDGQMEIVIGAGTINSSKCTQGGVIVLEHNGQVKSGWPFRTRDEAVAPLGCTDTVYSTPALGDLDRDGDMEIVFGSFDKGLYALHHNGSLVAGFPITSAHHPRFGWDILIGRVADTIWSSPALADLDQDGYLDIVIGTDEGYFGNSYPGGSLNWSCSYVLPAGWASDYCGGSLYAVDRFGKLLPGFPRYMLETIQSSPAIDDVDGDGDFEIFVGTGTFYNTFSPSHPTNGYRLFGFDHRGNDLPGWSGGKAVGGTVPASPVIGDIAGDERPEIIVAAMDSQLYAWHEDGTAVSGFPMTPRTEFGNTSTFNVEKSFVLADYDNDRKMEIFIAQSWSIAIIDGNGQQLTTTAFPNGLPLYYADGLQLNTPAVGDVDGDGILELVASNSRLIVWDLPDGAREADWPMHRQNAARTGVAAQATLRVNPTAINLLTDERTAATMMLSLYNSGSGSVNWSLETPERVSAAQTSGSFGASQNVMLTINANGLGAGTYDLGFLTVRASVNGRSIETIPTTIPIRLTVVNELHQIFLPLTLKK
;
A
#
# COMPACT_ATOMS: atom_id res chain seq x y z
N MET A 1 30.62 -39.41 -78.57
CA MET A 1 30.71 -40.82 -78.10
C MET A 1 30.48 -40.79 -76.60
N LYS A 2 29.54 -41.60 -76.10
CA LYS A 2 29.14 -41.69 -74.68
C LYS A 2 30.36 -41.91 -73.76
N ILE A 3 30.29 -41.40 -72.53
CA ILE A 3 30.35 -42.17 -71.26
C ILE A 3 30.16 -41.17 -70.10
N ASN A 4 29.13 -41.42 -69.30
CA ASN A 4 29.10 -41.17 -67.84
C ASN A 4 29.24 -42.60 -67.24
N PRO A 5 29.89 -42.88 -66.09
CA PRO A 5 29.45 -42.34 -64.78
C PRO A 5 30.52 -42.27 -63.65
N ARG A 6 30.16 -41.62 -62.52
CA ARG A 6 30.20 -42.11 -61.11
C ARG A 6 30.74 -41.13 -60.03
N PHE A 7 29.88 -40.99 -59.01
CA PHE A 7 30.07 -40.81 -57.56
C PHE A 7 30.85 -39.61 -57.00
N TYR A 8 30.14 -38.75 -56.25
CA TYR A 8 30.58 -38.21 -54.96
C TYR A 8 29.36 -37.94 -54.06
N SER A 9 29.41 -38.49 -52.83
CA SER A 9 28.68 -38.03 -51.65
C SER A 9 29.49 -36.89 -51.02
N PRO A 10 28.85 -35.90 -50.37
CA PRO A 10 29.13 -35.78 -48.93
C PRO A 10 27.93 -35.37 -48.06
N TRP A 11 28.14 -35.64 -46.78
CA TRP A 11 27.31 -35.43 -45.61
C TRP A 11 26.78 -34.00 -45.46
N LEU A 12 25.49 -33.89 -45.10
CA LEU A 12 24.86 -32.67 -44.58
C LEU A 12 25.34 -32.46 -43.12
N LEU A 13 26.02 -31.35 -42.85
CA LEU A 13 26.21 -30.84 -41.50
C LEU A 13 25.02 -29.93 -41.17
N LEU A 14 24.16 -30.37 -40.25
CA LEU A 14 23.09 -29.55 -39.69
C LEU A 14 23.71 -28.63 -38.63
N ILE A 15 23.86 -27.34 -38.91
CA ILE A 15 24.24 -26.35 -37.90
C ILE A 15 22.96 -25.97 -37.15
N ILE A 16 22.81 -26.49 -35.93
CA ILE A 16 21.84 -26.01 -34.96
C ILE A 16 22.44 -24.72 -34.38
N VAL A 17 21.83 -23.58 -34.69
CA VAL A 17 22.08 -22.32 -34.00
C VAL A 17 21.21 -22.32 -32.74
N LEU A 18 21.81 -22.67 -31.61
CA LEU A 18 21.26 -22.36 -30.29
C LEU A 18 21.58 -20.88 -30.00
N PRO A 19 20.60 -20.06 -29.58
CA PRO A 19 20.92 -18.76 -29.04
C PRO A 19 21.52 -18.99 -27.65
N LEU A 20 22.83 -18.74 -27.53
CA LEU A 20 23.49 -18.62 -26.25
C LEU A 20 23.07 -17.25 -25.68
N LEU A 21 22.13 -17.25 -24.74
CA LEU A 21 21.90 -16.11 -23.84
C LEU A 21 23.17 -15.95 -23.01
N LEU A 22 24.02 -15.01 -23.40
CA LEU A 22 25.13 -14.53 -22.59
C LEU A 22 24.54 -13.59 -21.54
N PHE A 23 24.21 -14.14 -20.36
CA PHE A 23 24.07 -13.32 -19.16
C PHE A 23 25.43 -12.70 -18.88
N THR A 24 25.51 -11.37 -19.00
CA THR A 24 26.64 -10.63 -18.45
C THR A 24 26.49 -10.64 -16.94
N ASN A 25 27.03 -11.65 -16.26
CA ASN A 25 27.20 -11.61 -14.82
C ASN A 25 28.04 -10.36 -14.49
N LYS A 26 27.39 -9.27 -14.04
CA LYS A 26 28.05 -8.27 -13.20
C LYS A 26 28.79 -9.05 -12.11
N THR A 27 30.04 -8.70 -11.87
CA THR A 27 31.03 -9.53 -11.17
C THR A 27 30.57 -9.89 -9.76
N GLN A 28 29.85 -10.99 -9.59
CA GLN A 28 29.59 -11.58 -8.29
C GLN A 28 30.95 -12.05 -7.76
N ALA A 29 31.37 -11.52 -6.61
CA ALA A 29 32.59 -11.97 -5.97
C ALA A 29 32.48 -13.47 -5.70
N SER A 30 33.60 -14.19 -5.69
CA SER A 30 33.61 -15.66 -5.50
C SER A 30 32.99 -16.13 -4.18
N ASN A 31 32.73 -15.21 -3.25
CA ASN A 31 32.04 -15.44 -1.99
C ASN A 31 30.51 -15.28 -2.07
N GLY A 32 29.95 -14.82 -3.20
CA GLY A 32 28.51 -14.62 -3.39
C GLY A 32 27.98 -13.24 -2.99
N ILE A 33 28.81 -12.37 -2.38
CA ILE A 33 28.40 -11.01 -1.99
C ILE A 33 28.08 -10.19 -3.24
N VAL A 34 26.89 -9.62 -3.26
CA VAL A 34 26.46 -8.67 -4.30
C VAL A 34 26.99 -7.29 -3.92
N SER A 35 27.84 -6.73 -4.78
CA SER A 35 28.35 -5.37 -4.59
C SER A 35 27.21 -4.37 -4.74
N PRO A 36 27.04 -3.43 -3.79
CA PRO A 36 26.12 -2.32 -3.97
C PRO A 36 26.50 -1.52 -5.23
N ARG A 37 25.48 -1.01 -5.91
CA ARG A 37 25.63 0.04 -6.92
C ARG A 37 26.29 1.26 -6.29
N TRP A 38 25.75 1.66 -5.14
CA TRP A 38 26.33 2.65 -4.25
C TRP A 38 25.79 2.49 -2.83
N ARG A 39 26.44 3.15 -1.88
CA ARG A 39 25.99 3.20 -0.49
C ARG A 39 26.43 4.50 0.18
N GLN A 40 25.68 4.92 1.18
CA GLN A 40 26.02 6.00 2.09
C GLN A 40 26.25 5.42 3.48
N ASP A 41 27.44 5.66 4.03
CA ASP A 41 27.85 5.16 5.35
C ASP A 41 27.71 6.25 6.42
N ASN A 42 27.47 5.86 7.67
CA ASN A 42 27.40 6.75 8.85
C ASN A 42 26.22 7.74 8.85
N LEU A 43 25.04 7.26 8.48
CA LEU A 43 23.81 8.03 8.66
C LEU A 43 23.61 8.37 10.15
N PRO A 44 23.02 9.53 10.49
CA PRO A 44 22.73 9.88 11.88
C PRO A 44 21.91 8.79 12.56
N SER A 45 22.41 8.23 13.67
CA SER A 45 21.75 7.12 14.36
C SER A 45 21.83 7.26 15.88
N GLN A 46 20.87 6.64 16.56
CA GLN A 46 20.92 6.44 18.01
C GLN A 46 21.07 4.97 18.36
N SER A 47 21.75 4.68 19.47
CA SER A 47 21.84 3.33 20.02
C SER A 47 20.51 2.85 20.62
N CYS A 48 20.15 1.59 20.36
CA CYS A 48 19.07 0.88 21.03
C CYS A 48 19.57 -0.48 21.56
N GLY A 49 19.52 -0.64 22.89
CA GLY A 49 20.05 -1.84 23.53
C GLY A 49 21.54 -2.05 23.24
N SER A 50 21.90 -3.19 22.67
CA SER A 50 23.27 -3.53 22.25
C SER A 50 23.63 -3.09 20.82
N HIS A 51 22.71 -2.45 20.10
CA HIS A 51 22.88 -2.08 18.69
C HIS A 51 22.93 -0.57 18.50
N SER A 52 23.67 -0.11 17.49
CA SER A 52 23.67 1.28 16.99
C SER A 52 22.69 1.51 15.83
N ASP A 53 22.15 0.42 15.26
CA ASP A 53 21.44 0.42 13.99
C ASP A 53 19.96 0.10 14.24
N CYS A 54 19.18 1.15 14.51
CA CYS A 54 17.82 1.01 15.04
C CYS A 54 16.80 1.81 14.24
N HIS A 55 17.03 1.92 12.94
CA HIS A 55 16.16 2.64 12.02
C HIS A 55 14.90 1.78 11.78
N ARG A 56 13.75 2.24 12.28
CA ARG A 56 12.45 1.56 12.13
C ARG A 56 11.65 2.09 10.94
N ALA A 57 11.97 3.30 10.50
CA ALA A 57 11.40 3.89 9.29
C ALA A 57 11.89 3.15 8.05
N SER A 58 10.98 2.82 7.13
CA SER A 58 11.31 2.19 5.85
C SER A 58 11.62 3.26 4.79
N PRO A 59 12.57 3.03 3.87
CA PRO A 59 12.81 3.93 2.74
C PRO A 59 11.56 4.09 1.86
N VAL A 60 11.48 5.21 1.16
CA VAL A 60 10.51 5.46 0.10
C VAL A 60 11.25 5.82 -1.18
N ILE A 61 10.75 5.33 -2.31
CA ILE A 61 11.25 5.65 -3.65
C ILE A 61 10.18 6.50 -4.33
N ALA A 62 10.54 7.72 -4.74
CA ALA A 62 9.62 8.67 -5.39
C ALA A 62 10.43 9.77 -6.12
N ASP A 63 9.92 10.29 -7.23
CA ASP A 63 10.52 11.44 -7.92
C ASP A 63 10.22 12.73 -7.15
N ILE A 64 11.16 13.15 -6.30
CA ILE A 64 11.01 14.33 -5.44
C ILE A 64 11.55 15.57 -6.16
N THR A 65 12.53 15.39 -7.05
CA THR A 65 13.10 16.49 -7.82
C THR A 65 12.24 16.93 -9.01
N GLY A 66 11.26 16.11 -9.42
CA GLY A 66 10.42 16.34 -10.60
C GLY A 66 11.19 16.16 -11.91
N ASP A 67 12.30 15.41 -11.90
CA ASP A 67 13.17 15.22 -13.06
C ASP A 67 12.83 13.97 -13.90
N GLY A 68 11.81 13.22 -13.47
CA GLY A 68 11.35 11.99 -14.10
C GLY A 68 12.14 10.74 -13.68
N ARG A 69 13.06 10.85 -12.72
CA ARG A 69 13.77 9.71 -12.10
C ARG A 69 13.44 9.64 -10.62
N SER A 70 13.43 8.43 -10.08
CA SER A 70 13.09 8.25 -8.68
C SER A 70 14.25 8.66 -7.76
N ASP A 71 13.93 9.36 -6.69
CA ASP A 71 14.80 9.64 -5.56
C ASP A 71 14.48 8.70 -4.39
N ILE A 72 15.35 8.69 -3.37
CA ILE A 72 15.17 7.91 -2.16
C ILE A 72 15.07 8.84 -0.95
N VAL A 73 14.02 8.69 -0.15
CA VAL A 73 13.92 9.33 1.17
C VAL A 73 13.98 8.30 2.28
N ILE A 74 14.75 8.63 3.31
CA ILE A 74 14.87 7.87 4.54
C ILE A 74 14.65 8.77 5.75
N ALA A 75 14.20 8.16 6.85
CA ALA A 75 14.19 8.80 8.15
C ALA A 75 15.03 8.02 9.16
N THR A 76 15.68 8.73 10.08
CA THR A 76 16.61 8.13 11.02
C THR A 76 16.06 8.09 12.44
N SER A 77 16.58 7.14 13.23
CA SER A 77 16.26 7.04 14.65
C SER A 77 16.75 8.22 15.48
N ASN A 78 17.52 9.14 14.88
CA ASN A 78 18.00 10.38 15.51
C ASN A 78 17.25 11.65 15.03
N GLY A 79 16.12 11.49 14.33
CA GLY A 79 15.27 12.62 13.95
C GLY A 79 15.68 13.31 12.64
N HIS A 80 16.54 12.69 11.84
CA HIS A 80 16.89 13.22 10.53
C HIS A 80 15.99 12.64 9.45
N VAL A 81 15.59 13.47 8.49
CA VAL A 81 14.94 13.08 7.24
C VAL A 81 15.87 13.48 6.11
N MET A 82 16.22 12.55 5.24
CA MET A 82 17.26 12.74 4.24
C MET A 82 16.77 12.26 2.88
N ALA A 83 17.07 13.03 1.83
CA ALA A 83 16.78 12.66 0.44
C ALA A 83 18.07 12.47 -0.36
N PHE A 84 18.06 11.46 -1.22
CA PHE A 84 19.18 11.09 -2.07
C PHE A 84 18.70 10.86 -3.49
N GLN A 85 19.48 11.31 -4.46
CA GLN A 85 19.30 11.00 -5.88
C GLN A 85 20.34 9.96 -6.34
N ASP A 86 20.03 9.16 -7.36
CA ASP A 86 21.06 8.38 -8.05
C ASP A 86 22.15 9.30 -8.64
N GLY A 87 23.33 9.25 -8.03
CA GLY A 87 24.52 9.97 -8.48
C GLY A 87 25.44 9.10 -9.33
N GLY A 88 24.95 8.00 -9.89
CA GLY A 88 25.80 6.92 -10.41
C GLY A 88 26.47 6.15 -9.27
N SER A 89 27.80 6.06 -9.25
CA SER A 89 28.53 5.15 -8.35
C SER A 89 28.62 5.55 -6.87
N SER A 90 27.96 6.62 -6.42
CA SER A 90 28.03 7.08 -5.03
C SER A 90 26.71 7.48 -4.38
N GLY A 91 25.62 7.69 -5.14
CA GLY A 91 24.45 8.41 -4.64
C GLY A 91 24.79 9.87 -4.25
N SER A 92 23.87 10.80 -4.47
CA SER A 92 24.06 12.22 -4.10
C SER A 92 23.05 12.61 -3.03
N LEU A 93 23.53 13.14 -1.90
CA LEU A 93 22.66 13.75 -0.89
C LEU A 93 22.05 15.03 -1.45
N LEU A 94 20.73 15.12 -1.51
CA LEU A 94 19.99 16.32 -1.89
C LEU A 94 19.89 17.27 -0.69
N TRP A 95 19.43 16.74 0.44
CA TRP A 95 19.28 17.48 1.69
C TRP A 95 19.18 16.55 2.91
N ASP A 96 19.47 17.10 4.08
CA ASP A 96 19.37 16.46 5.39
C ASP A 96 18.72 17.44 6.38
N VAL A 97 17.61 17.02 6.99
CA VAL A 97 16.76 17.84 7.85
C VAL A 97 16.64 17.20 9.22
N ASP A 98 17.22 17.85 10.23
CA ASP A 98 16.97 17.53 11.65
C ASP A 98 15.65 18.19 12.10
N ILE A 99 14.63 17.37 12.35
CA ILE A 99 13.28 17.87 12.70
C ILE A 99 13.18 18.39 14.14
N ALA A 100 14.20 18.17 14.99
CA ALA A 100 14.10 18.45 16.42
C ALA A 100 13.77 19.93 16.71
N GLY A 101 14.37 20.85 15.95
CA GLY A 101 14.12 22.29 16.08
C GLY A 101 12.66 22.67 15.82
N SER A 102 12.02 22.05 14.84
CA SER A 102 10.60 22.26 14.49
C SER A 102 9.66 21.85 15.64
N PHE A 103 10.08 20.85 16.42
CA PHE A 103 9.40 20.41 17.63
C PHE A 103 9.87 21.13 18.90
N GLY A 104 10.69 22.18 18.79
CA GLY A 104 11.17 22.96 19.93
C GLY A 104 12.17 22.18 20.82
N MET A 105 12.84 21.19 20.25
CA MET A 105 13.83 20.35 20.91
C MET A 105 15.26 20.74 20.49
N SER A 106 16.26 20.28 21.23
CA SER A 106 17.67 20.42 20.83
C SER A 106 17.96 19.61 19.58
N GLY A 107 18.89 20.06 18.73
CA GLY A 107 19.29 19.27 17.57
C GLY A 107 19.76 17.86 17.95
N ASN A 108 19.53 16.89 17.07
CA ASN A 108 19.88 15.47 17.24
C ASN A 108 19.23 14.84 18.49
N SER A 109 18.03 15.27 18.85
CA SER A 109 17.31 14.73 20.03
C SER A 109 15.90 14.26 19.75
N HIS A 110 15.42 14.36 18.50
CA HIS A 110 14.15 13.77 18.10
C HIS A 110 14.32 12.30 17.71
N GLU A 111 13.21 11.57 17.65
CA GLU A 111 13.16 10.21 17.10
C GLU A 111 12.03 10.11 16.06
N ILE A 112 12.24 9.26 15.06
CA ILE A 112 11.28 8.93 14.01
C ILE A 112 11.19 7.41 13.91
N ASN A 113 9.98 6.87 14.13
CA ASN A 113 9.69 5.44 14.03
C ASN A 113 8.66 5.12 12.92
N SER A 114 7.99 6.15 12.40
CA SER A 114 7.14 6.12 11.22
C SER A 114 7.98 6.05 9.95
N SER A 115 7.47 5.41 8.90
CA SER A 115 8.05 5.54 7.56
C SER A 115 7.62 6.87 6.93
N PRO A 116 8.43 7.49 6.05
CA PRO A 116 8.00 8.63 5.23
C PRO A 116 6.92 8.23 4.23
N ALA A 117 5.97 9.15 4.00
CA ALA A 117 5.04 9.12 2.87
C ALA A 117 5.32 10.31 1.95
N VAL A 118 5.18 10.12 0.63
CA VAL A 118 5.53 11.13 -0.38
C VAL A 118 4.42 11.21 -1.43
N ALA A 119 3.89 12.42 -1.64
CA ALA A 119 2.93 12.77 -2.67
C ALA A 119 2.89 14.30 -2.82
N ASP A 120 2.37 14.79 -3.95
CA ASP A 120 1.94 16.19 -4.11
C ASP A 120 0.63 16.36 -3.34
N ILE A 121 0.73 16.82 -2.10
CA ILE A 121 -0.42 16.91 -1.19
C ILE A 121 -1.18 18.22 -1.35
N ASP A 122 -0.63 19.23 -2.03
CA ASP A 122 -1.30 20.53 -2.22
C ASP A 122 -1.61 20.87 -3.67
N GLY A 123 -1.32 19.96 -4.60
CA GLY A 123 -1.66 20.06 -6.01
C GLY A 123 -0.80 21.05 -6.79
N ASP A 124 0.38 21.43 -6.27
CA ASP A 124 1.27 22.40 -6.91
C ASP A 124 2.23 21.78 -7.95
N GLY A 125 2.25 20.44 -8.05
CA GLY A 125 3.10 19.66 -8.94
C GLY A 125 4.46 19.29 -8.36
N GLN A 126 4.75 19.62 -7.10
CA GLN A 126 5.95 19.24 -6.37
C GLN A 126 5.58 18.27 -5.25
N MET A 127 6.45 17.32 -4.95
CA MET A 127 6.17 16.31 -3.93
C MET A 127 6.49 16.84 -2.53
N GLU A 128 5.58 16.62 -1.58
CA GLU A 128 5.85 16.75 -0.16
C GLU A 128 6.27 15.43 0.48
N ILE A 129 6.98 15.55 1.61
CA ILE A 129 7.40 14.44 2.43
C ILE A 129 6.73 14.57 3.80
N VAL A 130 5.88 13.61 4.14
CA VAL A 130 5.10 13.58 5.39
C VAL A 130 5.68 12.55 6.36
N ILE A 131 5.94 12.99 7.60
CA ILE A 131 6.65 12.21 8.61
C ILE A 131 5.88 12.20 9.93
N GLY A 132 5.54 11.00 10.43
CA GLY A 132 5.15 10.79 11.81
C GLY A 132 6.36 10.82 12.75
N ALA A 133 6.26 11.58 13.84
CA ALA A 133 7.36 11.82 14.77
C ALA A 133 7.01 11.33 16.19
N GLY A 134 8.03 10.89 16.92
CA GLY A 134 7.90 10.44 18.30
C GLY A 134 8.67 9.15 18.58
N THR A 135 8.73 8.77 19.86
CA THR A 135 9.45 7.59 20.35
C THR A 135 8.51 6.54 20.95
N ILE A 136 8.81 5.27 20.71
CA ILE A 136 8.19 4.16 21.44
C ILE A 136 8.85 3.92 22.81
N ASN A 137 9.93 4.64 23.14
CA ASN A 137 10.62 4.53 24.40
C ASN A 137 9.96 5.40 25.47
N SER A 138 9.21 4.76 26.36
CA SER A 138 8.48 5.38 27.47
C SER A 138 9.33 6.21 28.46
N SER A 139 10.66 6.15 28.38
CA SER A 139 11.58 6.94 29.22
C SER A 139 12.13 8.21 28.55
N LYS A 140 11.90 8.40 27.24
CA LYS A 140 12.43 9.52 26.46
C LYS A 140 11.32 10.47 26.03
N CYS A 141 11.38 11.73 26.48
CA CYS A 141 10.48 12.76 25.99
C CYS A 141 10.88 13.22 24.58
N THR A 142 10.19 12.74 23.56
CA THR A 142 10.17 13.35 22.23
C THR A 142 8.76 13.84 21.94
N GLN A 143 8.62 14.98 21.27
CA GLN A 143 7.31 15.58 21.03
C GLN A 143 6.67 14.85 19.83
N GLY A 144 5.62 14.08 20.09
CA GLY A 144 4.87 13.39 19.04
C GLY A 144 4.07 14.33 18.15
N GLY A 145 3.90 13.94 16.89
CA GLY A 145 3.17 14.73 15.90
C GLY A 145 3.47 14.32 14.46
N VAL A 146 3.04 15.15 13.53
CA VAL A 146 3.34 15.02 12.09
C VAL A 146 4.03 16.29 11.62
N ILE A 147 5.03 16.13 10.74
CA ILE A 147 5.70 17.23 10.05
C ILE A 147 5.67 16.98 8.55
N VAL A 148 5.53 18.06 7.77
CA VAL A 148 5.61 18.02 6.32
C VAL A 148 6.81 18.84 5.86
N LEU A 149 7.60 18.26 4.98
CA LEU A 149 8.72 18.91 4.30
C LEU A 149 8.35 19.10 2.82
N GLU A 150 8.72 20.23 2.26
CA GLU A 150 8.68 20.48 0.82
C GLU A 150 9.71 19.58 0.11
N HIS A 151 9.57 19.42 -1.20
CA HIS A 151 10.48 18.67 -2.08
C HIS A 151 11.99 19.01 -1.88
N ASN A 152 12.29 20.22 -1.43
CA ASN A 152 13.64 20.75 -1.21
C ASN A 152 14.13 20.64 0.26
N GLY A 153 13.38 19.96 1.12
CA GLY A 153 13.71 19.75 2.54
C GLY A 153 13.37 20.92 3.46
N GLN A 154 12.79 22.02 2.97
CA GLN A 154 12.25 23.05 3.87
C GLN A 154 11.01 22.53 4.59
N VAL A 155 10.80 22.97 5.83
CA VAL A 155 9.56 22.67 6.55
C VAL A 155 8.42 23.46 5.91
N LYS A 156 7.36 22.76 5.49
CA LYS A 156 6.17 23.38 4.89
C LYS A 156 5.50 24.32 5.89
N SER A 157 5.04 25.47 5.42
CA SER A 157 4.42 26.47 6.30
C SER A 157 3.19 25.91 7.01
N GLY A 158 3.09 26.13 8.33
CA GLY A 158 1.98 25.62 9.16
C GLY A 158 2.33 24.34 9.94
N TRP A 159 3.46 23.70 9.63
CA TRP A 159 3.93 22.49 10.27
C TRP A 159 5.01 22.77 11.33
N PRO A 160 5.16 21.92 12.37
CA PRO A 160 4.49 20.62 12.58
C PRO A 160 3.11 20.73 13.25
N PHE A 161 2.29 19.70 13.03
CA PHE A 161 1.12 19.40 13.84
C PHE A 161 1.55 18.55 15.05
N ARG A 162 1.12 18.90 16.26
CA ARG A 162 1.39 18.11 17.46
C ARG A 162 0.13 17.39 17.92
N THR A 163 0.30 16.12 18.28
CA THR A 163 -0.72 15.31 18.94
C THR A 163 -1.00 15.80 20.35
N ARG A 164 -1.99 15.20 21.02
CA ARG A 164 -2.27 15.49 22.43
C ARG A 164 -1.29 14.76 23.34
N ASP A 165 -1.16 15.24 24.57
CA ASP A 165 -0.52 14.52 25.68
C ASP A 165 -1.66 13.90 26.50
N GLU A 166 -1.99 12.64 26.23
CA GLU A 166 -3.04 11.88 26.95
C GLU A 166 -2.44 11.04 28.08
N ALA A 167 -1.35 11.55 28.68
CA ALA A 167 -0.61 10.92 29.77
C ALA A 167 -0.10 9.51 29.43
N VAL A 168 0.17 9.24 28.15
CA VAL A 168 0.96 8.08 27.74
C VAL A 168 2.42 8.35 28.07
N ALA A 169 3.11 7.36 28.62
CA ALA A 169 4.51 7.57 29.02
C ALA A 169 5.38 7.81 27.77
N PRO A 170 6.29 8.80 27.81
CA PRO A 170 6.63 9.65 28.95
C PRO A 170 5.73 10.89 29.09
N LEU A 171 5.30 11.15 30.33
CA LEU A 171 4.43 12.28 30.68
C LEU A 171 5.05 13.64 30.36
N GLY A 172 4.23 14.61 29.91
CA GLY A 172 4.65 15.99 29.66
C GLY A 172 5.13 16.24 28.22
N CYS A 173 4.83 15.33 27.31
CA CYS A 173 5.25 15.31 25.92
C CYS A 173 4.04 14.90 25.08
N THR A 174 3.89 15.46 23.89
CA THR A 174 2.82 15.03 22.99
C THR A 174 3.07 13.60 22.53
N ASP A 175 2.01 12.80 22.38
CA ASP A 175 2.15 11.35 22.23
C ASP A 175 2.56 10.95 20.81
N THR A 176 3.39 9.92 20.73
CA THR A 176 4.04 9.45 19.50
C THR A 176 3.07 9.15 18.35
N VAL A 177 3.48 9.52 17.14
CA VAL A 177 2.93 9.00 15.88
C VAL A 177 3.85 7.90 15.39
N TYR A 178 3.51 6.65 15.75
CA TYR A 178 4.23 5.46 15.29
C TYR A 178 3.71 4.97 13.94
N SER A 179 2.42 5.16 13.68
CA SER A 179 1.77 4.81 12.42
C SER A 179 2.43 5.56 11.25
N THR A 180 2.61 4.88 10.13
CA THR A 180 2.98 5.52 8.87
C THR A 180 1.77 6.31 8.34
N PRO A 181 1.87 7.63 8.10
CA PRO A 181 0.79 8.40 7.48
C PRO A 181 0.43 7.83 6.11
N ALA A 182 -0.85 7.82 5.77
CA ALA A 182 -1.34 7.55 4.42
C ALA A 182 -1.86 8.86 3.80
N LEU A 183 -1.59 9.05 2.52
CA LEU A 183 -1.93 10.27 1.78
C LEU A 183 -2.99 9.95 0.73
N GLY A 184 -4.05 10.75 0.68
CA GLY A 184 -5.10 10.61 -0.32
C GLY A 184 -6.12 11.74 -0.24
N ASP A 185 -6.65 12.11 -1.40
CA ASP A 185 -7.70 13.11 -1.55
C ASP A 185 -9.05 12.51 -1.11
N LEU A 186 -9.44 12.77 0.14
CA LEU A 186 -10.64 12.17 0.76
C LEU A 186 -11.91 12.87 0.31
N ASP A 187 -11.87 14.14 -0.09
CA ASP A 187 -13.06 14.95 -0.41
C ASP A 187 -13.14 15.48 -1.86
N ARG A 188 -12.14 15.14 -2.68
CA ARG A 188 -12.00 15.44 -4.11
C ARG A 188 -11.89 16.91 -4.44
N ASP A 189 -11.24 17.69 -3.59
CA ASP A 189 -10.98 19.10 -3.84
C ASP A 189 -9.66 19.36 -4.60
N GLY A 190 -8.83 18.33 -4.75
CA GLY A 190 -7.58 18.36 -5.49
C GLY A 190 -6.33 18.53 -4.62
N ASP A 191 -6.50 18.72 -3.30
CA ASP A 191 -5.43 18.52 -2.32
C ASP A 191 -5.59 17.16 -1.63
N MET A 192 -4.52 16.65 -1.00
CA MET A 192 -4.57 15.36 -0.31
C MET A 192 -4.57 15.56 1.21
N GLU A 193 -5.43 14.79 1.87
CA GLU A 193 -5.39 14.66 3.32
C GLU A 193 -4.27 13.72 3.79
N ILE A 194 -3.79 14.03 4.99
CA ILE A 194 -2.83 13.23 5.74
C ILE A 194 -3.58 12.48 6.84
N VAL A 195 -3.66 11.15 6.72
CA VAL A 195 -4.36 10.28 7.67
C VAL A 195 -3.36 9.49 8.51
N PHE A 196 -3.50 9.49 9.83
CA PHE A 196 -2.59 8.77 10.73
C PHE A 196 -3.22 8.42 12.08
N GLY A 197 -2.69 7.37 12.71
CA GLY A 197 -3.01 7.00 14.09
C GLY A 197 -1.95 7.50 15.08
N SER A 198 -2.34 7.72 16.33
CA SER A 198 -1.42 8.15 17.38
C SER A 198 -1.60 7.34 18.67
N PHE A 199 -0.54 7.35 19.48
CA PHE A 199 -0.60 6.85 20.85
C PHE A 199 -1.48 7.71 21.76
N ASP A 200 -1.86 8.94 21.36
CA ASP A 200 -2.90 9.73 22.05
C ASP A 200 -4.33 9.21 21.85
N LYS A 201 -4.47 8.01 21.25
CA LYS A 201 -5.75 7.33 21.01
C LYS A 201 -6.63 8.07 20.01
N GLY A 202 -6.03 8.84 19.11
CA GLY A 202 -6.68 9.50 17.99
C GLY A 202 -6.31 8.88 16.65
N LEU A 203 -7.34 8.69 15.83
CA LEU A 203 -7.20 8.65 14.38
C LEU A 203 -7.44 10.08 13.86
N TYR A 204 -6.47 10.61 13.12
CA TYR A 204 -6.47 11.96 12.59
C TYR A 204 -6.58 11.93 11.06
N ALA A 205 -7.24 12.95 10.53
CA ALA A 205 -7.11 13.38 9.14
C ALA A 205 -6.86 14.90 9.15
N LEU A 206 -5.84 15.34 8.44
CA LEU A 206 -5.44 16.75 8.31
C LEU A 206 -5.42 17.13 6.84
N HIS A 207 -5.92 18.32 6.50
CA HIS A 207 -5.66 18.92 5.19
C HIS A 207 -4.16 19.22 5.03
N HIS A 208 -3.71 19.42 3.80
CA HIS A 208 -2.31 19.75 3.45
C HIS A 208 -1.71 20.94 4.25
N ASN A 209 -2.57 21.86 4.69
CA ASN A 209 -2.23 23.06 5.47
C ASN A 209 -2.17 22.84 7.01
N GLY A 210 -2.39 21.61 7.47
CA GLY A 210 -2.32 21.21 8.88
C GLY A 210 -3.59 21.46 9.69
N SER A 211 -4.68 21.93 9.07
CA SER A 211 -5.99 22.01 9.73
C SER A 211 -6.70 20.65 9.74
N LEU A 212 -7.54 20.42 10.76
CA LEU A 212 -8.30 19.18 10.90
C LEU A 212 -9.42 19.09 9.88
N VAL A 213 -9.53 17.92 9.25
CA VAL A 213 -10.70 17.53 8.46
C VAL A 213 -11.92 17.42 9.37
N ALA A 214 -13.08 17.85 8.88
CA ALA A 214 -14.32 17.80 9.64
C ALA A 214 -14.67 16.36 10.06
N GLY A 215 -14.86 16.14 11.36
CA GLY A 215 -15.14 14.81 11.94
C GLY A 215 -13.93 14.18 12.64
N PHE A 216 -12.72 14.70 12.40
CA PHE A 216 -11.49 14.23 13.03
C PHE A 216 -10.99 15.17 14.14
N PRO A 217 -10.22 14.65 15.13
CA PRO A 217 -9.87 13.25 15.28
C PRO A 217 -11.02 12.39 15.81
N ILE A 218 -11.03 11.13 15.40
CA ILE A 218 -11.89 10.09 15.95
C ILE A 218 -11.23 9.54 17.22
N THR A 219 -11.89 9.72 18.37
CA THR A 219 -11.37 9.28 19.68
C THR A 219 -12.51 8.92 20.63
N SER A 220 -12.24 8.09 21.64
CA SER A 220 -13.17 7.85 22.75
C SER A 220 -13.44 9.07 23.65
N ALA A 221 -12.63 10.13 23.60
CA ALA A 221 -12.79 11.34 24.42
C ALA A 221 -14.02 12.20 24.02
N HIS A 222 -14.59 11.99 22.83
CA HIS A 222 -15.79 12.72 22.37
C HIS A 222 -17.11 12.13 22.92
N HIS A 223 -17.04 10.97 23.60
CA HIS A 223 -18.15 10.26 24.23
C HIS A 223 -19.05 11.11 25.16
N PRO A 224 -18.56 12.10 25.94
CA PRO A 224 -19.45 12.89 26.79
C PRO A 224 -20.29 13.93 26.04
N ARG A 225 -19.94 14.27 24.79
CA ARG A 225 -20.56 15.38 24.04
C ARG A 225 -21.67 14.94 23.08
N PHE A 226 -21.55 13.74 22.54
CA PHE A 226 -22.55 13.15 21.65
C PHE A 226 -22.98 11.83 22.27
N GLY A 227 -24.24 11.72 22.68
CA GLY A 227 -24.79 10.42 23.05
C GLY A 227 -24.56 9.39 21.93
N TRP A 228 -24.67 8.11 22.25
CA TRP A 228 -24.40 6.98 21.36
C TRP A 228 -25.18 6.96 20.02
N ASP A 229 -26.02 7.95 19.77
CA ASP A 229 -26.88 8.07 18.59
C ASP A 229 -26.13 8.57 17.34
N ILE A 230 -24.89 9.09 17.48
CA ILE A 230 -23.98 9.36 16.34
C ILE A 230 -22.75 8.47 16.48
N LEU A 231 -22.70 7.40 15.69
CA LEU A 231 -21.61 6.43 15.61
C LEU A 231 -20.40 7.00 14.84
N ILE A 232 -19.71 7.97 15.45
CA ILE A 232 -18.32 8.31 15.10
C ILE A 232 -17.43 7.24 15.79
N GLY A 233 -16.39 6.75 15.11
CA GLY A 233 -15.57 5.62 15.59
C GLY A 233 -15.02 5.75 17.03
N ARG A 234 -14.68 4.63 17.66
CA ARG A 234 -14.32 4.57 19.09
C ARG A 234 -12.90 4.08 19.31
N VAL A 235 -11.89 4.92 19.10
CA VAL A 235 -10.51 4.54 19.46
C VAL A 235 -10.32 4.65 20.98
N ALA A 236 -10.10 3.52 21.67
CA ALA A 236 -9.97 3.46 23.13
C ALA A 236 -8.54 3.33 23.65
N ASP A 237 -7.58 2.97 22.80
CA ASP A 237 -6.16 2.84 23.16
C ASP A 237 -5.19 3.24 22.05
N THR A 238 -3.89 3.06 22.27
CA THR A 238 -2.79 3.53 21.40
C THR A 238 -2.83 2.91 20.01
N ILE A 239 -2.81 3.71 18.93
CA ILE A 239 -2.82 3.14 17.58
C ILE A 239 -1.40 2.80 17.10
N TRP A 240 -1.13 1.50 16.94
CA TRP A 240 0.11 0.97 16.34
C TRP A 240 0.01 0.74 14.83
N SER A 241 -1.21 0.49 14.34
CA SER A 241 -1.52 0.27 12.93
C SER A 241 -1.35 1.55 12.09
N SER A 242 -1.11 1.38 10.79
CA SER A 242 -1.14 2.47 9.81
C SER A 242 -2.43 2.40 8.98
N PRO A 243 -3.07 3.54 8.66
CA PRO A 243 -4.30 3.55 7.88
C PRO A 243 -4.08 3.03 6.46
N ALA A 244 -5.11 2.41 5.90
CA ALA A 244 -5.25 2.15 4.46
C ALA A 244 -6.37 3.03 3.89
N LEU A 245 -6.25 3.47 2.64
CA LEU A 245 -7.18 4.38 1.99
C LEU A 245 -7.75 3.77 0.71
N ALA A 246 -9.04 3.44 0.70
CA ALA A 246 -9.72 2.83 -0.45
C ALA A 246 -11.21 3.21 -0.46
N ASP A 247 -11.82 3.34 -1.64
CA ASP A 247 -13.27 3.53 -1.79
C ASP A 247 -14.00 2.19 -1.59
N LEU A 248 -14.30 1.84 -0.33
CA LEU A 248 -14.84 0.53 0.05
C LEU A 248 -16.33 0.42 -0.25
N ASP A 249 -17.09 1.50 -0.09
CA ASP A 249 -18.53 1.49 -0.33
C ASP A 249 -18.95 1.98 -1.73
N GLN A 250 -17.97 2.34 -2.56
CA GLN A 250 -18.12 2.77 -3.95
C GLN A 250 -18.95 4.04 -4.10
N ASP A 251 -18.93 4.93 -3.10
CA ASP A 251 -19.54 6.25 -3.18
C ASP A 251 -18.69 7.26 -3.97
N GLY A 252 -17.48 6.87 -4.35
CA GLY A 252 -16.52 7.73 -5.03
C GLY A 252 -15.74 8.61 -4.08
N TYR A 253 -15.59 8.27 -2.80
CA TYR A 253 -14.67 8.93 -1.89
C TYR A 253 -13.81 7.87 -1.21
N LEU A 254 -12.60 8.24 -0.80
CA LEU A 254 -11.74 7.30 -0.09
C LEU A 254 -12.26 7.11 1.34
N ASP A 255 -12.36 5.85 1.75
CA ASP A 255 -12.58 5.44 3.13
C ASP A 255 -11.26 5.11 3.82
N ILE A 256 -11.27 5.18 5.15
CA ILE A 256 -10.12 4.94 6.01
C ILE A 256 -10.31 3.63 6.75
N VAL A 257 -9.38 2.69 6.54
CA VAL A 257 -9.34 1.41 7.26
C VAL A 257 -8.17 1.38 8.23
N ILE A 258 -8.40 1.06 9.50
CA ILE A 258 -7.32 1.00 10.48
C ILE A 258 -7.59 -0.03 11.58
N GLY A 259 -6.53 -0.72 12.01
CA GLY A 259 -6.55 -1.61 13.15
C GLY A 259 -6.23 -0.92 14.47
N THR A 260 -6.88 -1.30 15.55
CA THR A 260 -6.60 -0.78 16.89
C THR A 260 -6.47 -1.91 17.90
N ASP A 261 -5.90 -1.58 19.06
CA ASP A 261 -6.16 -2.27 20.30
C ASP A 261 -7.23 -1.51 21.11
N GLU A 262 -8.10 -2.27 21.79
CA GLU A 262 -9.31 -1.75 22.45
C GLU A 262 -9.38 -2.11 23.93
N GLY A 263 -8.32 -2.74 24.45
CA GLY A 263 -8.22 -3.08 25.85
C GLY A 263 -7.95 -1.84 26.70
N TYR A 264 -8.86 -1.49 27.61
CA TYR A 264 -8.60 -0.41 28.58
C TYR A 264 -8.35 -0.97 29.98
N PHE A 265 -7.23 -0.57 30.59
CA PHE A 265 -6.92 -0.86 32.00
C PHE A 265 -7.27 0.35 32.87
N GLY A 266 -8.46 0.36 33.50
CA GLY A 266 -8.81 1.42 34.45
C GLY A 266 -10.19 1.35 35.10
N ASN A 267 -10.32 2.01 36.27
CA ASN A 267 -11.51 2.05 37.14
C ASN A 267 -12.63 3.03 36.67
N SER A 268 -12.61 3.49 35.42
CA SER A 268 -13.38 4.67 34.98
C SER A 268 -14.80 4.35 34.50
N TYR A 269 -15.17 3.07 34.35
CA TYR A 269 -16.54 2.66 34.01
C TYR A 269 -17.39 2.46 35.28
N PRO A 270 -18.61 3.04 35.35
CA PRO A 270 -19.47 2.86 36.51
C PRO A 270 -19.82 1.38 36.68
N GLY A 271 -19.23 0.73 37.69
CA GLY A 271 -19.51 -0.66 38.08
C GLY A 271 -18.35 -1.65 37.95
N GLY A 272 -17.17 -1.26 37.44
CA GLY A 272 -16.01 -2.16 37.33
C GLY A 272 -15.07 -2.06 38.55
N SER A 273 -14.83 -3.17 39.24
CA SER A 273 -13.71 -3.31 40.18
C SER A 273 -12.46 -3.75 39.41
N LEU A 274 -11.35 -2.99 39.44
CA LEU A 274 -9.97 -3.39 39.06
C LEU A 274 -9.87 -4.53 38.02
N ASN A 275 -10.53 -4.41 36.87
CA ASN A 275 -10.56 -5.40 35.80
C ASN A 275 -10.50 -4.69 34.43
N TRP A 276 -9.99 -5.39 33.41
CA TRP A 276 -10.09 -4.95 32.02
C TRP A 276 -11.56 -4.75 31.64
N SER A 277 -11.89 -3.60 31.03
CA SER A 277 -13.25 -3.32 30.57
C SER A 277 -13.28 -3.30 29.05
N CYS A 278 -14.14 -4.12 28.44
CA CYS A 278 -14.31 -4.08 27.00
C CYS A 278 -15.13 -2.87 26.59
N SER A 279 -14.67 -2.22 25.52
CA SER A 279 -15.44 -1.27 24.76
C SER A 279 -16.72 -1.87 24.12
N TYR A 280 -16.68 -3.19 24.03
CA TYR A 280 -17.59 -4.18 23.48
C TYR A 280 -18.74 -4.74 24.30
N VAL A 281 -19.87 -5.13 23.70
CA VAL A 281 -20.62 -6.28 24.24
C VAL A 281 -19.97 -7.56 23.74
N LEU A 282 -19.47 -8.40 24.64
CA LEU A 282 -18.91 -9.70 24.28
C LEU A 282 -20.01 -10.70 23.88
N PRO A 283 -19.74 -11.65 22.97
CA PRO A 283 -20.69 -12.71 22.66
C PRO A 283 -21.07 -13.53 23.91
N ALA A 284 -22.28 -14.10 23.92
CA ALA A 284 -22.75 -14.89 25.05
C ALA A 284 -21.79 -16.07 25.35
N GLY A 285 -21.42 -16.22 26.63
CA GLY A 285 -20.51 -17.28 27.09
C GLY A 285 -19.04 -16.88 27.21
N TRP A 286 -18.67 -15.68 26.77
CA TRP A 286 -17.33 -15.13 26.92
C TRP A 286 -17.15 -14.46 28.29
N ALA A 287 -15.98 -14.59 28.91
CA ALA A 287 -15.71 -13.93 30.19
C ALA A 287 -15.48 -12.44 29.99
N SER A 288 -15.84 -11.62 30.99
CA SER A 288 -15.86 -10.14 30.93
C SER A 288 -14.53 -9.45 30.59
N ASP A 289 -13.41 -10.17 30.68
CA ASP A 289 -12.06 -9.61 30.61
C ASP A 289 -11.32 -9.99 29.30
N TYR A 290 -12.03 -10.49 28.27
CA TYR A 290 -11.48 -10.85 26.96
C TYR A 290 -11.73 -9.75 25.92
N CYS A 291 -10.92 -8.70 25.94
CA CYS A 291 -10.96 -7.62 24.95
C CYS A 291 -9.64 -7.61 24.17
N GLY A 292 -9.75 -7.55 22.85
CA GLY A 292 -8.60 -7.44 21.94
C GLY A 292 -8.57 -6.09 21.25
N GLY A 293 -8.77 -6.12 19.95
CA GLY A 293 -8.71 -4.99 19.04
C GLY A 293 -9.98 -4.79 18.23
N SER A 294 -9.94 -3.82 17.33
CA SER A 294 -11.00 -3.55 16.37
C SER A 294 -10.42 -3.14 15.03
N LEU A 295 -11.04 -3.62 13.97
CA LEU A 295 -10.81 -3.09 12.63
C LEU A 295 -11.91 -2.07 12.36
N TYR A 296 -11.52 -0.82 12.16
CA TYR A 296 -12.39 0.26 11.77
C TYR A 296 -12.34 0.44 10.26
N ALA A 297 -13.51 0.71 9.65
CA ALA A 297 -13.62 1.37 8.37
C ALA A 297 -14.56 2.56 8.54
N VAL A 298 -14.09 3.74 8.17
CA VAL A 298 -14.84 5.00 8.31
C VAL A 298 -14.76 5.83 7.04
N ASP A 299 -15.82 6.57 6.75
CA ASP A 299 -15.85 7.53 5.65
C ASP A 299 -14.98 8.77 5.95
N ARG A 300 -14.87 9.67 4.95
CA ARG A 300 -14.15 10.96 5.05
C ARG A 300 -14.64 11.90 6.15
N PHE A 301 -15.78 11.63 6.79
CA PHE A 301 -16.32 12.40 7.92
C PHE A 301 -16.14 11.67 9.26
N GLY A 302 -15.46 10.53 9.25
CA GLY A 302 -15.20 9.69 10.40
C GLY A 302 -16.40 8.86 10.86
N LYS A 303 -17.41 8.69 10.01
CA LYS A 303 -18.56 7.85 10.30
C LYS A 303 -18.27 6.41 9.87
N LEU A 304 -18.69 5.46 10.71
CA LEU A 304 -18.52 4.03 10.43
C LEU A 304 -19.26 3.59 9.16
N LEU A 305 -18.57 2.81 8.33
CA LEU A 305 -19.19 2.08 7.23
C LEU A 305 -20.04 0.91 7.73
N PRO A 306 -21.03 0.44 6.95
CA PRO A 306 -21.84 -0.72 7.30
C PRO A 306 -20.98 -1.95 7.62
N GLY A 307 -21.24 -2.60 8.76
CA GLY A 307 -20.50 -3.79 9.22
C GLY A 307 -19.28 -3.49 10.08
N PHE A 308 -18.91 -2.21 10.24
CA PHE A 308 -17.79 -1.77 11.06
C PHE A 308 -18.23 -1.05 12.36
N PRO A 309 -17.38 -1.07 13.40
CA PRO A 309 -16.11 -1.79 13.47
C PRO A 309 -16.30 -3.31 13.58
N ARG A 310 -15.32 -4.05 13.05
CA ARG A 310 -15.21 -5.48 13.28
C ARG A 310 -14.42 -5.70 14.57
N TYR A 311 -15.15 -6.09 15.62
CA TYR A 311 -14.57 -6.38 16.93
C TYR A 311 -13.86 -7.73 16.93
N MET A 312 -12.65 -7.74 17.48
CA MET A 312 -11.79 -8.90 17.52
C MET A 312 -11.23 -9.09 18.93
N LEU A 313 -11.04 -10.34 19.29
CA LEU A 313 -10.60 -10.69 20.64
C LEU A 313 -9.08 -10.60 20.78
N GLU A 314 -8.39 -10.50 19.64
CA GLU A 314 -6.97 -10.20 19.54
C GLU A 314 -6.73 -8.74 19.22
N THR A 315 -5.62 -8.21 19.71
CA THR A 315 -5.12 -6.89 19.30
C THR A 315 -4.79 -6.88 17.81
N ILE A 316 -5.11 -5.78 17.13
CA ILE A 316 -4.62 -5.54 15.77
C ILE A 316 -3.50 -4.51 15.83
N GLN A 317 -2.27 -4.99 15.66
CA GLN A 317 -1.09 -4.13 15.50
C GLN A 317 -0.67 -4.05 14.02
N SER A 318 -1.08 -5.03 13.22
CA SER A 318 -0.85 -5.05 11.78
C SER A 318 -1.57 -3.88 11.10
N SER A 319 -1.01 -3.44 9.96
CA SER A 319 -1.65 -2.42 9.12
C SER A 319 -2.43 -3.09 7.98
N PRO A 320 -3.70 -2.70 7.71
CA PRO A 320 -4.54 -3.39 6.74
C PRO A 320 -3.98 -3.34 5.32
N ALA A 321 -4.02 -4.46 4.60
CA ALA A 321 -3.77 -4.51 3.16
C ALA A 321 -5.09 -4.68 2.42
N ILE A 322 -5.27 -3.97 1.32
CA ILE A 322 -6.53 -3.94 0.56
C ILE A 322 -6.28 -4.26 -0.91
N ASP A 323 -7.11 -5.12 -1.48
CA ASP A 323 -7.13 -5.41 -2.91
C ASP A 323 -8.47 -6.05 -3.30
N ASP A 324 -8.82 -6.04 -4.58
CA ASP A 324 -9.92 -6.84 -5.16
C ASP A 324 -9.33 -8.20 -5.55
N VAL A 325 -9.21 -9.10 -4.57
CA VAL A 325 -8.45 -10.36 -4.74
C VAL A 325 -9.26 -11.43 -5.44
N ASP A 326 -10.59 -11.34 -5.40
CA ASP A 326 -11.48 -12.28 -6.08
C ASP A 326 -12.03 -11.77 -7.43
N GLY A 327 -11.75 -10.50 -7.77
CA GLY A 327 -12.03 -9.89 -9.06
C GLY A 327 -13.50 -9.54 -9.26
N ASP A 328 -14.27 -9.38 -8.18
CA ASP A 328 -15.69 -9.04 -8.23
C ASP A 328 -15.96 -7.52 -8.29
N GLY A 329 -14.92 -6.71 -8.09
CA GLY A 329 -14.94 -5.26 -8.14
C GLY A 329 -15.19 -4.58 -6.80
N ASP A 330 -15.54 -5.32 -5.74
CA ASP A 330 -15.51 -4.87 -4.36
C ASP A 330 -14.10 -5.11 -3.76
N PHE A 331 -13.77 -4.41 -2.68
CA PHE A 331 -12.44 -4.54 -2.06
C PHE A 331 -12.45 -5.49 -0.87
N GLU A 332 -11.41 -6.32 -0.78
CA GLU A 332 -11.11 -7.16 0.38
C GLU A 332 -10.10 -6.51 1.30
N ILE A 333 -10.21 -6.82 2.59
CA ILE A 333 -9.37 -6.27 3.65
C ILE A 333 -8.67 -7.41 4.39
N PHE A 334 -7.34 -7.39 4.40
CA PHE A 334 -6.51 -8.36 5.10
C PHE A 334 -5.79 -7.73 6.29
N VAL A 335 -5.82 -8.41 7.43
CA VAL A 335 -5.20 -7.92 8.67
C VAL A 335 -4.66 -9.03 9.55
N GLY A 336 -3.44 -8.84 10.06
CA GLY A 336 -2.81 -9.72 11.03
C GLY A 336 -3.15 -9.38 12.49
N THR A 337 -3.26 -10.40 13.34
CA THR A 337 -3.59 -10.24 14.76
C THR A 337 -2.45 -10.65 15.70
N GLY A 338 -2.50 -10.08 16.91
CA GLY A 338 -1.49 -10.21 17.95
C GLY A 338 -1.89 -11.15 19.09
N THR A 339 -1.75 -10.66 20.32
CA THR A 339 -2.05 -11.43 21.54
C THR A 339 -3.38 -11.02 22.16
N PHE A 340 -3.78 -11.75 23.19
CA PHE A 340 -4.76 -11.28 24.18
C PHE A 340 -3.99 -10.53 25.29
N TYR A 341 -4.58 -9.49 25.87
CA TYR A 341 -4.00 -8.81 27.03
C TYR A 341 -4.02 -9.63 28.33
N ASN A 342 -4.65 -10.81 28.33
CA ASN A 342 -4.61 -11.77 29.44
C ASN A 342 -4.00 -13.10 28.98
N THR A 343 -2.95 -13.54 29.69
CA THR A 343 -2.09 -14.69 29.35
C THR A 343 -2.68 -16.06 29.67
N PHE A 344 -3.95 -16.16 30.08
CA PHE A 344 -4.63 -17.44 30.30
C PHE A 344 -6.03 -17.48 29.67
N SER A 345 -6.17 -18.30 28.62
CA SER A 345 -7.45 -18.94 28.28
C SER A 345 -7.33 -20.44 28.52
N PRO A 346 -7.84 -20.97 29.65
CA PRO A 346 -7.80 -22.40 29.92
C PRO A 346 -8.66 -23.23 28.94
N SER A 347 -9.39 -22.61 28.03
CA SER A 347 -10.21 -23.30 27.02
C SER A 347 -9.75 -23.11 25.57
N HIS A 348 -8.96 -22.08 25.24
CA HIS A 348 -8.54 -21.79 23.85
C HIS A 348 -7.14 -21.17 23.75
N PRO A 349 -6.06 -21.94 24.02
CA PRO A 349 -4.68 -21.43 24.00
C PRO A 349 -4.08 -21.20 22.59
N THR A 350 -4.83 -21.43 21.50
CA THR A 350 -4.31 -21.43 20.12
C THR A 350 -5.03 -20.47 19.15
N ASN A 351 -5.78 -19.48 19.63
CA ASN A 351 -6.65 -18.70 18.75
C ASN A 351 -6.17 -17.29 18.36
N GLY A 352 -5.11 -16.74 18.97
CA GLY A 352 -4.77 -15.33 18.75
C GLY A 352 -3.93 -14.99 17.51
N TYR A 353 -3.25 -15.99 16.98
CA TYR A 353 -2.24 -15.84 15.93
C TYR A 353 -2.90 -16.07 14.58
N ARG A 354 -3.48 -15.02 14.00
CA ARG A 354 -4.29 -15.16 12.79
C ARG A 354 -4.03 -14.08 11.77
N LEU A 355 -4.30 -14.45 10.53
CA LEU A 355 -4.56 -13.53 9.43
C LEU A 355 -6.04 -13.61 9.09
N PHE A 356 -6.72 -12.48 9.07
CA PHE A 356 -8.12 -12.39 8.65
C PHE A 356 -8.22 -11.78 7.26
N GLY A 357 -9.26 -12.20 6.53
CA GLY A 357 -9.68 -11.62 5.25
C GLY A 357 -11.17 -11.33 5.32
N PHE A 358 -11.55 -10.08 5.03
CA PHE A 358 -12.92 -9.60 5.08
C PHE A 358 -13.33 -8.97 3.75
N ASP A 359 -14.61 -9.05 3.41
CA ASP A 359 -15.19 -8.23 2.33
C ASP A 359 -15.32 -6.76 2.75
N HIS A 360 -15.70 -5.91 1.80
CA HIS A 360 -15.90 -4.47 1.99
C HIS A 360 -17.00 -4.11 3.03
N ARG A 361 -17.82 -5.08 3.46
CA ARG A 361 -18.86 -4.96 4.50
C ARG A 361 -18.44 -5.61 5.81
N GLY A 362 -17.18 -6.02 5.92
CA GLY A 362 -16.60 -6.67 7.07
C GLY A 362 -17.01 -8.13 7.27
N ASN A 363 -17.68 -8.81 6.34
CA ASN A 363 -17.95 -10.26 6.48
C ASN A 363 -16.69 -11.06 6.19
N ASP A 364 -16.55 -12.24 6.81
CA ASP A 364 -15.44 -13.14 6.50
C ASP A 364 -15.53 -13.61 5.05
N LEU A 365 -14.42 -13.58 4.31
CA LEU A 365 -14.38 -14.07 2.93
C LEU A 365 -14.65 -15.58 2.85
N PRO A 366 -15.13 -16.09 1.70
CA PRO A 366 -15.23 -17.52 1.46
C PRO A 366 -13.91 -18.24 1.76
N GLY A 367 -13.96 -19.26 2.62
CA GLY A 367 -12.75 -19.97 3.06
C GLY A 367 -11.97 -19.30 4.20
N TRP A 368 -12.21 -18.03 4.53
CA TRP A 368 -11.53 -17.26 5.58
C TRP A 368 -12.26 -17.21 6.92
N SER A 369 -13.34 -17.99 7.07
CA SER A 369 -14.15 -17.95 8.30
C SER A 369 -13.32 -18.15 9.57
N GLY A 370 -13.35 -17.15 10.45
CA GLY A 370 -12.57 -17.12 11.69
C GLY A 370 -11.06 -16.91 11.52
N GLY A 371 -10.57 -16.54 10.33
CA GLY A 371 -9.17 -16.27 10.03
C GLY A 371 -8.29 -17.52 9.90
N LYS A 372 -7.13 -17.36 9.23
CA LYS A 372 -6.10 -18.39 9.05
C LYS A 372 -5.14 -18.39 10.23
N ALA A 373 -4.98 -19.56 10.85
CA ALA A 373 -4.07 -19.71 11.98
C ALA A 373 -2.60 -19.71 11.53
N VAL A 374 -1.77 -19.01 12.29
CA VAL A 374 -0.31 -19.00 12.20
C VAL A 374 0.31 -19.33 13.56
N GLY A 375 1.63 -19.55 13.60
CA GLY A 375 2.32 -19.99 14.82
C GLY A 375 2.68 -18.88 15.81
N GLY A 376 2.52 -17.60 15.45
CA GLY A 376 2.86 -16.45 16.31
C GLY A 376 2.14 -15.16 15.90
N THR A 377 2.32 -14.08 16.66
CA THR A 377 1.68 -12.79 16.35
C THR A 377 2.09 -12.26 14.97
N VAL A 378 1.18 -11.55 14.32
CA VAL A 378 1.37 -10.97 12.99
C VAL A 378 1.42 -9.43 13.10
N PRO A 379 2.51 -8.83 13.59
CA PRO A 379 2.65 -7.37 13.64
C PRO A 379 2.96 -6.77 12.25
N ALA A 380 3.53 -7.56 11.34
CA ALA A 380 3.78 -7.15 9.97
C ALA A 380 2.46 -6.89 9.23
N SER A 381 2.44 -5.89 8.35
CA SER A 381 1.35 -5.72 7.39
C SER A 381 1.31 -6.94 6.46
N PRO A 382 0.12 -7.44 6.07
CA PRO A 382 0.03 -8.37 4.96
C PRO A 382 0.51 -7.70 3.68
N VAL A 383 0.94 -8.52 2.75
CA VAL A 383 1.38 -8.12 1.41
C VAL A 383 0.61 -8.96 0.40
N ILE A 384 0.18 -8.33 -0.68
CA ILE A 384 -0.69 -8.93 -1.69
C ILE A 384 0.01 -8.86 -3.05
N GLY A 385 0.06 -9.96 -3.80
CA GLY A 385 0.65 -10.03 -5.14
C GLY A 385 0.80 -11.46 -5.67
N ASP A 386 1.05 -11.61 -6.97
CA ASP A 386 1.06 -12.90 -7.67
C ASP A 386 2.40 -13.62 -7.49
N ILE A 387 2.52 -14.42 -6.43
CA ILE A 387 3.71 -15.25 -6.19
C ILE A 387 3.57 -16.62 -6.86
N ALA A 388 2.35 -17.10 -7.09
CA ALA A 388 2.09 -18.39 -7.72
C ALA A 388 2.35 -18.36 -9.23
N GLY A 389 2.26 -17.18 -9.86
CA GLY A 389 2.33 -16.96 -11.30
C GLY A 389 1.06 -17.43 -12.01
N ASP A 390 -0.10 -17.34 -11.36
CA ASP A 390 -1.39 -17.73 -11.92
C ASP A 390 -2.29 -16.53 -12.30
N GLU A 391 -1.72 -15.33 -12.32
CA GLU A 391 -2.37 -14.04 -12.58
C GLU A 391 -3.42 -13.67 -11.51
N ARG A 392 -3.41 -14.31 -10.35
CA ARG A 392 -4.24 -13.95 -9.19
C ARG A 392 -3.34 -13.68 -7.99
N PRO A 393 -3.67 -12.68 -7.15
CA PRO A 393 -2.80 -12.33 -6.04
C PRO A 393 -2.95 -13.30 -4.87
N GLU A 394 -1.81 -13.67 -4.28
CA GLU A 394 -1.76 -14.33 -2.98
C GLU A 394 -1.67 -13.32 -1.84
N ILE A 395 -2.03 -13.77 -0.63
CA ILE A 395 -1.90 -13.00 0.60
C ILE A 395 -0.79 -13.60 1.45
N ILE A 396 0.26 -12.82 1.68
CA ILE A 396 1.47 -13.25 2.39
C ILE A 396 1.59 -12.49 3.71
N VAL A 397 2.01 -13.18 4.77
CA VAL A 397 2.34 -12.58 6.08
C VAL A 397 3.59 -13.21 6.69
N ALA A 398 4.27 -12.41 7.51
CA ALA A 398 5.35 -12.85 8.38
C ALA A 398 4.86 -12.86 9.84
N ALA A 399 5.13 -13.94 10.56
CA ALA A 399 4.70 -14.11 11.95
C ALA A 399 5.89 -14.30 12.91
N MET A 400 5.68 -13.96 14.19
CA MET A 400 6.73 -14.02 15.24
C MET A 400 7.22 -15.43 15.57
N ASP A 401 6.66 -16.47 14.95
CA ASP A 401 7.20 -17.85 14.98
C ASP A 401 8.33 -18.07 13.96
N SER A 402 8.84 -17.00 13.35
CA SER A 402 9.92 -17.02 12.37
C SER A 402 9.55 -17.63 11.02
N GLN A 403 8.25 -17.61 10.66
CA GLN A 403 7.76 -18.18 9.41
C GLN A 403 7.08 -17.14 8.52
N LEU A 404 7.18 -17.39 7.21
CA LEU A 404 6.33 -16.79 6.18
C LEU A 404 5.18 -17.75 5.89
N TYR A 405 3.99 -17.19 5.72
CA TYR A 405 2.78 -17.89 5.33
C TYR A 405 2.19 -17.22 4.09
N ALA A 406 1.59 -18.01 3.21
CA ALA A 406 0.89 -17.51 2.04
C ALA A 406 -0.38 -18.32 1.77
N TRP A 407 -1.45 -17.64 1.35
CA TRP A 407 -2.72 -18.23 0.95
C TRP A 407 -3.22 -17.64 -0.35
N HIS A 408 -3.93 -18.47 -1.11
CA HIS A 408 -4.77 -18.02 -2.23
C HIS A 408 -6.01 -17.27 -1.71
N GLU A 409 -6.72 -16.62 -2.63
CA GLU A 409 -7.95 -15.85 -2.37
C GLU A 409 -9.04 -16.70 -1.70
N ASP A 410 -9.14 -17.98 -2.08
CA ASP A 410 -10.07 -18.96 -1.49
C ASP A 410 -9.65 -19.47 -0.09
N GLY A 411 -8.50 -18.98 0.38
CA GLY A 411 -7.90 -19.31 1.66
C GLY A 411 -7.22 -20.68 1.72
N THR A 412 -7.01 -21.35 0.59
CA THR A 412 -6.12 -22.51 0.53
C THR A 412 -4.66 -22.07 0.64
N ALA A 413 -3.81 -22.91 1.23
CA ALA A 413 -2.40 -22.57 1.42
C ALA A 413 -1.62 -22.68 0.11
N VAL A 414 -0.73 -21.74 -0.15
CA VAL A 414 0.17 -21.76 -1.30
C VAL A 414 1.22 -22.86 -1.12
N SER A 415 1.53 -23.57 -2.20
CA SER A 415 2.53 -24.64 -2.17
C SER A 415 3.90 -24.09 -1.72
N GLY A 416 4.54 -24.79 -0.78
CA GLY A 416 5.82 -24.37 -0.22
C GLY A 416 5.70 -23.54 1.07
N PHE A 417 4.50 -23.07 1.42
CA PHE A 417 4.24 -22.32 2.65
C PHE A 417 3.47 -23.15 3.69
N PRO A 418 3.69 -22.93 5.00
CA PRO A 418 4.64 -21.99 5.56
C PRO A 418 6.10 -22.41 5.36
N MET A 419 6.98 -21.43 5.26
CA MET A 419 8.42 -21.65 5.15
C MET A 419 9.18 -20.80 6.17
N THR A 420 10.40 -21.22 6.52
CA THR A 420 11.28 -20.53 7.47
C THR A 420 12.47 -19.90 6.75
N PRO A 421 12.51 -18.56 6.59
CA PRO A 421 13.67 -17.87 6.03
C PRO A 421 14.92 -18.11 6.87
N ARG A 422 16.09 -18.18 6.24
CA ARG A 422 17.37 -18.42 6.90
C ARG A 422 18.36 -17.30 6.65
N THR A 423 19.12 -16.92 7.67
CA THR A 423 20.23 -15.98 7.49
C THR A 423 21.30 -16.58 6.60
N GLU A 424 22.26 -15.75 6.22
CA GLU A 424 23.48 -16.16 5.52
C GLU A 424 24.29 -17.23 6.26
N PHE A 425 24.03 -17.47 7.55
CA PHE A 425 24.68 -18.52 8.35
C PHE A 425 23.75 -19.71 8.67
N GLY A 426 22.55 -19.75 8.08
CA GLY A 426 21.59 -20.82 8.27
C GLY A 426 20.78 -20.71 9.55
N ASN A 427 20.87 -19.59 10.28
CA ASN A 427 20.10 -19.36 11.49
C ASN A 427 18.66 -18.99 11.16
N THR A 428 17.73 -19.47 12.00
CA THR A 428 16.30 -19.21 11.89
C THR A 428 15.77 -18.32 13.02
N SER A 429 16.59 -18.00 14.03
CA SER A 429 16.17 -17.34 15.27
C SER A 429 16.23 -15.81 15.25
N THR A 430 16.55 -15.20 14.11
CA THR A 430 16.83 -13.75 13.99
C THR A 430 15.85 -13.06 13.02
N PHE A 431 14.60 -13.50 13.04
CA PHE A 431 13.54 -13.02 12.15
C PHE A 431 12.91 -11.73 12.70
N ASN A 432 13.23 -10.59 12.09
CA ASN A 432 12.70 -9.29 12.49
C ASN A 432 11.39 -9.00 11.75
N VAL A 433 10.26 -9.32 12.37
CA VAL A 433 8.90 -9.13 11.81
C VAL A 433 8.25 -7.80 12.17
N GLU A 434 8.97 -6.92 12.86
CA GLU A 434 8.39 -5.64 13.31
C GLU A 434 7.97 -4.74 12.14
N LYS A 435 8.44 -5.02 10.91
CA LYS A 435 7.98 -4.39 9.66
C LYS A 435 7.80 -5.45 8.55
N SER A 436 7.05 -5.06 7.51
CA SER A 436 6.63 -5.90 6.38
C SER A 436 7.80 -6.32 5.46
N PHE A 437 7.50 -7.00 4.36
CA PHE A 437 8.38 -7.31 3.24
C PHE A 437 7.80 -6.73 1.93
N VAL A 438 8.49 -6.92 0.80
CA VAL A 438 8.08 -6.43 -0.53
C VAL A 438 8.09 -7.56 -1.57
N LEU A 439 7.37 -7.34 -2.66
CA LEU A 439 7.23 -8.26 -3.78
C LEU A 439 7.76 -7.63 -5.06
N ALA A 440 8.68 -8.32 -5.73
CA ALA A 440 9.17 -7.95 -7.05
C ALA A 440 9.60 -9.18 -7.84
N ASP A 441 9.46 -9.12 -9.16
CA ASP A 441 9.98 -10.13 -10.07
C ASP A 441 11.50 -9.99 -10.11
N TYR A 442 12.20 -10.94 -9.48
CA TYR A 442 13.65 -10.93 -9.31
C TYR A 442 14.38 -11.62 -10.46
N ASP A 443 13.77 -12.64 -11.08
CA ASP A 443 14.40 -13.50 -12.09
C ASP A 443 13.75 -13.46 -13.48
N ASN A 444 12.78 -12.55 -13.67
CA ASN A 444 12.06 -12.24 -14.91
C ASN A 444 11.23 -13.42 -15.43
N ASP A 445 10.62 -14.18 -14.51
CA ASP A 445 9.67 -15.24 -14.82
C ASP A 445 8.20 -14.81 -14.69
N ARG A 446 7.95 -13.53 -14.34
CA ARG A 446 6.66 -12.89 -14.06
C ARG A 446 5.98 -13.35 -12.77
N LYS A 447 6.68 -14.07 -11.92
CA LYS A 447 6.26 -14.35 -10.55
C LYS A 447 6.95 -13.38 -9.62
N MET A 448 6.26 -13.05 -8.53
CA MET A 448 6.86 -12.18 -7.54
C MET A 448 7.69 -12.98 -6.54
N GLU A 449 8.94 -12.57 -6.35
CA GLU A 449 9.77 -13.00 -5.22
C GLU A 449 9.53 -12.13 -3.99
N ILE A 450 9.71 -12.74 -2.82
CA ILE A 450 9.57 -12.11 -1.52
C ILE A 450 10.94 -11.62 -1.05
N PHE A 451 11.07 -10.31 -0.83
CA PHE A 451 12.27 -9.67 -0.29
C PHE A 451 12.05 -9.32 1.17
N ILE A 452 12.75 -10.01 2.07
CA ILE A 452 12.59 -9.83 3.51
C ILE A 452 13.92 -9.56 4.21
N ALA A 453 13.91 -8.56 5.09
CA ALA A 453 15.05 -8.27 5.94
C ALA A 453 15.25 -9.40 6.97
N GLN A 454 16.46 -9.96 7.00
CA GLN A 454 16.82 -11.04 7.89
C GLN A 454 18.17 -10.79 8.54
N SER A 455 18.16 -10.37 9.81
CA SER A 455 19.36 -9.95 10.54
C SER A 455 20.11 -8.82 9.81
N TRP A 456 21.23 -9.15 9.14
CA TRP A 456 22.12 -8.19 8.48
C TRP A 456 22.12 -8.37 6.95
N SER A 457 21.19 -9.14 6.42
CA SER A 457 21.03 -9.40 5.00
C SER A 457 19.58 -9.28 4.56
N ILE A 458 19.36 -9.23 3.25
CA ILE A 458 18.03 -9.39 2.65
C ILE A 458 17.94 -10.79 2.08
N ALA A 459 16.95 -11.56 2.52
CA ALA A 459 16.60 -12.85 1.94
C ALA A 459 15.59 -12.64 0.80
N ILE A 460 15.84 -13.33 -0.31
CA ILE A 460 14.94 -13.39 -1.48
C ILE A 460 14.43 -14.82 -1.59
N ILE A 461 13.12 -14.99 -1.70
CA ILE A 461 12.41 -16.28 -1.66
C ILE A 461 11.41 -16.32 -2.81
N ASP A 462 11.38 -17.40 -3.58
CA ASP A 462 10.43 -17.60 -4.67
C ASP A 462 9.02 -17.96 -4.16
N GLY A 463 8.03 -17.91 -5.06
CA GLY A 463 6.65 -18.29 -4.76
C GLY A 463 6.42 -19.77 -4.43
N ASN A 464 7.45 -20.62 -4.52
CA ASN A 464 7.41 -22.02 -4.07
C ASN A 464 8.06 -22.20 -2.68
N GLY A 465 8.42 -21.10 -2.00
CA GLY A 465 9.03 -21.11 -0.69
C GLY A 465 10.53 -21.48 -0.70
N GLN A 466 11.19 -21.45 -1.85
CA GLN A 466 12.63 -21.68 -1.97
C GLN A 466 13.40 -20.36 -1.83
N GLN A 467 14.31 -20.30 -0.86
CA GLN A 467 15.21 -19.16 -0.71
C GLN A 467 16.29 -19.16 -1.81
N LEU A 468 16.34 -18.09 -2.60
CA LEU A 468 17.27 -17.88 -3.72
C LEU A 468 18.62 -17.28 -3.27
N THR A 469 18.63 -16.68 -2.08
CA THR A 469 19.82 -16.10 -1.43
C THR A 469 20.54 -17.13 -0.57
N THR A 470 21.81 -16.83 -0.22
CA THR A 470 22.63 -17.76 0.56
C THR A 470 22.05 -18.07 1.94
N THR A 471 22.05 -19.36 2.30
CA THR A 471 21.70 -19.86 3.64
C THR A 471 22.89 -20.48 4.37
N ALA A 472 24.09 -20.42 3.78
CA ALA A 472 25.33 -21.01 4.31
C ALA A 472 26.53 -20.35 3.63
N PHE A 473 26.97 -19.21 4.14
CA PHE A 473 27.99 -18.39 3.52
C PHE A 473 29.41 -18.89 3.81
N PRO A 474 30.30 -18.99 2.79
CA PRO A 474 30.04 -18.78 1.37
C PRO A 474 29.55 -20.07 0.67
N ASN A 475 28.55 -19.97 -0.22
CA ASN A 475 28.07 -21.10 -1.05
C ASN A 475 27.82 -20.74 -2.54
N GLY A 476 28.22 -19.55 -2.99
CA GLY A 476 28.05 -19.10 -4.37
C GLY A 476 26.65 -18.59 -4.74
N LEU A 477 25.68 -18.61 -3.82
CA LEU A 477 24.41 -17.91 -4.00
C LEU A 477 24.54 -16.40 -3.67
N PRO A 478 23.68 -15.54 -4.22
CA PRO A 478 23.66 -14.12 -3.91
C PRO A 478 23.52 -13.82 -2.41
N LEU A 479 24.28 -12.83 -1.93
CA LEU A 479 24.19 -12.27 -0.59
C LEU A 479 24.12 -10.74 -0.67
N TYR A 480 22.94 -10.21 -0.37
CA TYR A 480 22.69 -8.78 -0.19
C TYR A 480 22.99 -8.41 1.26
N TYR A 481 24.25 -8.06 1.54
CA TYR A 481 24.75 -7.82 2.90
C TYR A 481 24.65 -6.34 3.28
N ALA A 482 23.88 -6.05 4.32
CA ALA A 482 23.62 -4.69 4.79
C ALA A 482 24.54 -4.22 5.94
N ASP A 483 25.44 -5.08 6.43
CA ASP A 483 26.47 -4.73 7.43
C ASP A 483 25.90 -4.08 8.70
N GLY A 484 24.71 -4.50 9.14
CA GLY A 484 24.01 -3.95 10.29
C GLY A 484 22.58 -4.46 10.43
N LEU A 485 22.00 -4.28 11.61
CA LEU A 485 20.63 -4.73 11.91
C LEU A 485 19.61 -3.98 11.05
N GLN A 486 18.70 -4.74 10.43
CA GLN A 486 17.57 -4.19 9.67
C GLN A 486 16.27 -4.38 10.47
N LEU A 487 15.57 -3.28 10.78
CA LEU A 487 14.29 -3.25 11.52
C LEU A 487 13.14 -2.66 10.68
N ASN A 488 13.36 -2.50 9.37
CA ASN A 488 12.44 -1.88 8.44
C ASN A 488 12.28 -2.72 7.17
N THR A 489 11.31 -2.34 6.35
CA THR A 489 11.00 -2.99 5.08
C THR A 489 11.91 -2.42 3.99
N PRO A 490 12.62 -3.24 3.19
CA PRO A 490 13.33 -2.73 2.01
C PRO A 490 12.34 -2.14 0.99
N ALA A 491 12.86 -1.40 0.02
CA ALA A 491 12.08 -0.94 -1.14
C ALA A 491 12.71 -1.45 -2.43
N VAL A 492 11.89 -1.64 -3.45
CA VAL A 492 12.32 -2.01 -4.81
C VAL A 492 11.72 -1.01 -5.79
N GLY A 493 12.51 -0.50 -6.73
CA GLY A 493 12.07 0.49 -7.70
C GLY A 493 13.17 0.86 -8.68
N ASP A 494 12.82 1.37 -9.86
CA ASP A 494 13.77 1.91 -10.83
C ASP A 494 14.24 3.30 -10.35
N VAL A 495 15.41 3.33 -9.73
CA VAL A 495 16.00 4.51 -9.08
C VAL A 495 16.88 5.27 -10.07
N ASP A 496 17.54 4.58 -11.00
CA ASP A 496 18.45 5.22 -11.95
C ASP A 496 17.81 5.55 -13.33
N GLY A 497 16.62 5.04 -13.60
CA GLY A 497 15.86 5.25 -14.82
C GLY A 497 16.29 4.36 -15.98
N ASP A 498 17.02 3.26 -15.74
CA ASP A 498 17.45 2.32 -16.77
C ASP A 498 16.38 1.24 -17.11
N GLY A 499 15.29 1.21 -16.34
CA GLY A 499 14.18 0.29 -16.49
C GLY A 499 14.43 -1.09 -15.89
N ILE A 500 15.47 -1.26 -15.08
CA ILE A 500 15.69 -2.39 -14.16
C ILE A 500 15.40 -1.88 -12.74
N LEU A 501 14.93 -2.77 -11.88
CA LEU A 501 14.64 -2.41 -10.50
C LEU A 501 15.90 -2.47 -9.63
N GLU A 502 16.07 -1.49 -8.75
CA GLU A 502 17.04 -1.51 -7.67
C GLU A 502 16.40 -1.97 -6.36
N LEU A 503 17.16 -2.69 -5.54
CA LEU A 503 16.86 -2.96 -4.14
C LEU A 503 17.49 -1.90 -3.25
N VAL A 504 16.67 -1.26 -2.43
CA VAL A 504 17.04 -0.24 -1.46
C VAL A 504 16.82 -0.75 -0.04
N ALA A 505 17.87 -0.74 0.77
CA ALA A 505 17.78 -1.04 2.20
C ALA A 505 18.47 0.06 3.02
N SER A 506 17.97 0.30 4.24
CA SER A 506 18.53 1.34 5.10
C SER A 506 18.61 0.95 6.57
N ASN A 507 19.80 1.07 7.16
CA ASN A 507 20.05 1.07 8.59
C ASN A 507 20.83 2.35 8.95
N SER A 508 21.93 2.26 9.70
CA SER A 508 22.92 3.35 9.80
C SER A 508 23.67 3.63 8.48
N ARG A 509 23.30 2.92 7.43
CA ARG A 509 23.73 3.07 6.05
C ARG A 509 22.51 3.07 5.13
N LEU A 510 22.61 3.74 3.99
CA LEU A 510 21.71 3.55 2.86
C LEU A 510 22.45 2.74 1.81
N ILE A 511 21.85 1.66 1.32
CA ILE A 511 22.51 0.74 0.39
C ILE A 511 21.56 0.46 -0.77
N VAL A 512 22.07 0.60 -1.99
CA VAL A 512 21.33 0.39 -3.22
C VAL A 512 22.06 -0.66 -4.05
N TRP A 513 21.33 -1.69 -4.49
CA TRP A 513 21.84 -2.75 -5.38
C TRP A 513 21.02 -2.77 -6.64
N ASP A 514 21.68 -2.93 -7.79
CA ASP A 514 20.98 -3.33 -9.01
C ASP A 514 20.48 -4.78 -8.82
N LEU A 515 19.20 -5.05 -9.14
CA LEU A 515 18.72 -6.44 -9.24
C LEU A 515 19.21 -7.09 -10.53
N PRO A 516 19.12 -8.43 -10.66
CA PRO A 516 19.53 -9.13 -11.88
C PRO A 516 18.82 -8.62 -13.14
N ASP A 517 19.51 -8.73 -14.29
CA ASP A 517 19.02 -8.28 -15.59
C ASP A 517 17.66 -8.94 -15.91
N GLY A 518 16.58 -8.15 -15.85
CA GLY A 518 15.21 -8.61 -16.11
C GLY A 518 14.20 -8.27 -15.02
N ALA A 519 14.65 -7.95 -13.80
CA ALA A 519 13.76 -7.50 -12.73
C ALA A 519 13.15 -6.14 -13.09
N ARG A 520 11.88 -6.12 -13.48
CA ARG A 520 11.19 -4.94 -14.04
C ARG A 520 9.84 -4.65 -13.42
N GLU A 521 9.28 -5.62 -12.70
CA GLU A 521 7.91 -5.57 -12.22
C GLU A 521 7.89 -5.81 -10.70
N ALA A 522 6.99 -5.12 -10.01
CA ALA A 522 6.81 -5.24 -8.58
C ALA A 522 5.34 -5.00 -8.23
N ASP A 523 4.69 -6.00 -7.65
CA ASP A 523 3.29 -5.89 -7.21
C ASP A 523 3.18 -5.12 -5.88
N TRP A 524 4.22 -5.21 -5.04
CA TRP A 524 4.27 -4.52 -3.75
C TRP A 524 5.68 -3.97 -3.48
N PRO A 525 6.07 -2.87 -4.16
CA PRO A 525 7.47 -2.41 -4.21
C PRO A 525 8.01 -1.83 -2.90
N MET A 526 7.15 -1.41 -1.98
CA MET A 526 7.58 -0.74 -0.74
C MET A 526 6.58 -0.91 0.40
N HIS A 527 6.98 -0.52 1.61
CA HIS A 527 6.10 -0.54 2.78
C HIS A 527 4.77 0.18 2.48
N ARG A 528 3.62 -0.46 2.76
CA ARG A 528 2.29 0.07 2.43
C ARG A 528 2.07 0.35 0.92
N GLN A 529 2.70 -0.47 0.08
CA GLN A 529 2.51 -0.60 -1.36
C GLN A 529 3.12 0.54 -2.22
N ASN A 530 2.86 1.81 -1.92
CA ASN A 530 3.32 2.94 -2.72
C ASN A 530 3.92 4.08 -1.88
N ALA A 531 4.41 5.12 -2.56
CA ALA A 531 5.00 6.29 -1.93
C ALA A 531 4.03 7.04 -1.00
N ALA A 532 2.74 7.09 -1.38
CA ALA A 532 1.67 7.66 -0.56
C ALA A 532 1.22 6.76 0.61
N ARG A 533 1.76 5.53 0.71
CA ARG A 533 1.56 4.57 1.80
C ARG A 533 0.09 4.15 2.00
N THR A 534 -0.69 4.14 0.92
CA THR A 534 -2.13 3.84 0.93
C THR A 534 -2.48 2.42 1.38
N GLY A 535 -1.55 1.46 1.29
CA GLY A 535 -1.79 0.06 1.68
C GLY A 535 -2.75 -0.70 0.75
N VAL A 536 -2.96 -0.21 -0.47
CA VAL A 536 -3.84 -0.81 -1.48
C VAL A 536 -3.01 -1.37 -2.62
N ALA A 537 -3.15 -2.67 -2.94
CA ALA A 537 -2.52 -3.31 -4.10
C ALA A 537 -3.27 -3.06 -5.41
N ALA A 538 -4.58 -2.78 -5.33
CA ALA A 538 -5.49 -2.65 -6.46
C ALA A 538 -4.83 -1.95 -7.64
N GLN A 539 -4.55 -2.77 -8.67
CA GLN A 539 -4.26 -2.28 -10.00
C GLN A 539 -5.38 -1.33 -10.37
N ALA A 540 -5.04 -0.19 -10.96
CA ALA A 540 -6.00 0.83 -11.34
C ALA A 540 -7.17 0.17 -12.10
N THR A 541 -8.38 0.13 -11.53
CA THR A 541 -9.55 -0.51 -12.15
C THR A 541 -10.33 0.53 -12.93
N LEU A 542 -10.70 0.21 -14.18
CA LEU A 542 -11.43 1.14 -15.03
C LEU A 542 -12.94 0.91 -14.89
N ARG A 543 -13.66 1.87 -14.32
CA ARG A 543 -15.12 1.89 -14.36
C ARG A 543 -15.62 2.90 -15.38
N VAL A 544 -16.72 2.56 -16.07
CA VAL A 544 -17.29 3.42 -17.13
C VAL A 544 -18.77 3.71 -16.87
N ASN A 545 -19.13 5.00 -16.93
CA ASN A 545 -20.51 5.48 -16.77
C ASN A 545 -20.93 6.36 -17.97
N PRO A 546 -22.07 6.10 -18.63
CA PRO A 546 -23.00 5.00 -18.38
C PRO A 546 -22.53 3.68 -19.00
N THR A 547 -22.97 2.56 -18.41
CA THR A 547 -22.73 1.19 -18.90
C THR A 547 -23.62 0.79 -20.08
N ALA A 548 -24.61 1.62 -20.44
CA ALA A 548 -25.38 1.52 -21.67
C ALA A 548 -25.89 2.91 -22.10
N ILE A 549 -25.90 3.17 -23.41
CA ILE A 549 -26.29 4.46 -23.97
C ILE A 549 -27.63 4.30 -24.70
N ASN A 550 -28.67 4.97 -24.19
CA ASN A 550 -29.98 5.05 -24.84
C ASN A 550 -30.34 6.53 -25.04
N LEU A 551 -30.36 6.97 -26.29
CA LEU A 551 -30.55 8.38 -26.64
C LEU A 551 -31.79 8.59 -27.51
N LEU A 552 -32.39 9.77 -27.36
CA LEU A 552 -33.52 10.24 -28.15
C LEU A 552 -33.12 11.54 -28.84
N THR A 553 -33.28 11.61 -30.17
CA THR A 553 -32.99 12.82 -30.96
C THR A 553 -33.96 12.99 -32.13
N ASP A 554 -33.93 14.14 -32.80
CA ASP A 554 -34.61 14.34 -34.08
C ASP A 554 -33.67 14.12 -35.28
N GLU A 555 -34.23 14.09 -36.48
CA GLU A 555 -33.51 13.82 -37.73
C GLU A 555 -32.47 14.90 -38.11
N ARG A 556 -32.42 16.03 -37.38
CA ARG A 556 -31.63 17.23 -37.72
C ARG A 556 -30.60 17.58 -36.65
N THR A 557 -30.63 16.96 -35.48
CA THR A 557 -29.72 17.24 -34.38
C THR A 557 -28.86 16.03 -34.03
N ALA A 558 -27.56 16.26 -33.92
CA ALA A 558 -26.67 15.32 -33.29
C ALA A 558 -26.98 15.28 -31.79
N ALA A 559 -27.05 14.08 -31.21
CA ALA A 559 -27.16 13.93 -29.77
C ALA A 559 -25.77 13.99 -29.15
N THR A 560 -25.61 14.72 -28.05
CA THR A 560 -24.37 14.73 -27.28
C THR A 560 -24.60 14.14 -25.89
N MET A 561 -23.58 13.47 -25.36
CA MET A 561 -23.61 12.95 -24.01
C MET A 561 -22.20 12.83 -23.43
N MET A 562 -22.11 12.77 -22.10
CA MET A 562 -20.86 12.60 -21.40
C MET A 562 -20.65 11.14 -21.04
N LEU A 563 -19.51 10.60 -21.42
CA LEU A 563 -18.96 9.35 -20.92
C LEU A 563 -17.96 9.69 -19.82
N SER A 564 -18.13 9.14 -18.63
CA SER A 564 -17.22 9.30 -17.51
C SER A 564 -16.46 8.00 -17.28
N LEU A 565 -15.13 8.09 -17.29
CA LEU A 565 -14.20 7.04 -16.93
C LEU A 565 -13.72 7.30 -15.50
N TYR A 566 -13.68 6.27 -14.66
CA TYR A 566 -13.21 6.34 -13.30
C TYR A 566 -12.10 5.33 -13.11
N ASN A 567 -11.08 5.72 -12.36
CA ASN A 567 -10.06 4.83 -11.85
C ASN A 567 -10.33 4.66 -10.36
N SER A 568 -10.68 3.44 -9.95
CA SER A 568 -10.91 3.09 -8.55
C SER A 568 -9.65 2.55 -7.84
N GLY A 569 -8.55 2.34 -8.56
CA GLY A 569 -7.27 1.96 -7.98
C GLY A 569 -6.25 3.10 -7.95
N SER A 570 -5.02 2.79 -7.57
CA SER A 570 -3.95 3.79 -7.44
C SER A 570 -3.24 4.06 -8.78
N GLY A 571 -2.63 5.25 -8.91
CA GLY A 571 -1.84 5.63 -10.10
C GLY A 571 -2.65 6.20 -11.27
N SER A 572 -2.01 6.33 -12.45
CA SER A 572 -2.63 6.85 -13.67
C SER A 572 -2.96 5.74 -14.66
N VAL A 573 -4.17 5.77 -15.20
CA VAL A 573 -4.68 4.82 -16.21
C VAL A 573 -4.47 5.38 -17.59
N ASN A 574 -3.76 4.65 -18.45
CA ASN A 574 -3.75 4.91 -19.89
C ASN A 574 -4.96 4.26 -20.54
N TRP A 575 -5.78 5.04 -21.23
CA TRP A 575 -7.02 4.56 -21.86
C TRP A 575 -7.08 4.85 -23.35
N SER A 576 -7.88 4.06 -24.04
CA SER A 576 -8.28 4.30 -25.43
C SER A 576 -9.74 3.91 -25.66
N LEU A 577 -10.34 4.52 -26.68
CA LEU A 577 -11.74 4.44 -27.00
C LEU A 577 -11.93 4.19 -28.48
N GLU A 578 -12.58 3.08 -28.81
CA GLU A 578 -13.01 2.76 -30.17
C GLU A 578 -14.51 3.06 -30.31
N THR A 579 -14.86 3.85 -31.33
CA THR A 579 -16.24 4.29 -31.58
C THR A 579 -16.82 3.63 -32.84
N PRO A 580 -18.13 3.30 -32.86
CA PRO A 580 -18.80 2.86 -34.09
C PRO A 580 -19.01 4.02 -35.07
N GLU A 581 -19.32 3.72 -36.34
CA GLU A 581 -19.31 4.66 -37.47
C GLU A 581 -20.08 5.98 -37.25
N ARG A 582 -21.20 5.94 -36.51
CA ARG A 582 -22.08 7.10 -36.26
C ARG A 582 -21.80 7.85 -34.97
N VAL A 583 -20.73 7.49 -34.26
CA VAL A 583 -20.36 8.07 -32.97
C VAL A 583 -18.95 8.64 -33.08
N SER A 584 -18.77 9.87 -32.64
CA SER A 584 -17.45 10.49 -32.47
C SER A 584 -17.24 10.91 -31.03
N ALA A 585 -15.99 10.91 -30.59
CA ALA A 585 -15.59 11.35 -29.26
C ALA A 585 -14.67 12.56 -29.37
N ALA A 586 -14.77 13.50 -28.42
CA ALA A 586 -13.87 14.66 -28.35
C ALA A 586 -12.41 14.25 -28.09
N GLN A 587 -12.22 13.09 -27.47
CA GLN A 587 -10.93 12.47 -27.19
C GLN A 587 -11.10 10.95 -27.29
N THR A 588 -10.13 10.27 -27.89
CA THR A 588 -10.17 8.81 -28.09
C THR A 588 -9.09 8.06 -27.29
N SER A 589 -8.23 8.77 -26.58
CA SER A 589 -7.20 8.20 -25.72
C SER A 589 -6.63 9.26 -24.78
N GLY A 590 -6.05 8.83 -23.67
CA GLY A 590 -5.37 9.72 -22.72
C GLY A 590 -4.81 8.96 -21.53
N SER A 591 -4.39 9.72 -20.51
CA SER A 591 -4.02 9.20 -19.20
C SER A 591 -4.75 10.01 -18.14
N PHE A 592 -5.22 9.39 -17.06
CA PHE A 592 -5.87 10.09 -15.95
C PHE A 592 -5.65 9.36 -14.61
N GLY A 593 -5.54 10.15 -13.54
CA GLY A 593 -5.40 9.64 -12.17
C GLY A 593 -6.71 9.11 -11.61
N ALA A 594 -7.70 9.98 -11.34
CA ALA A 594 -8.96 9.59 -10.69
C ALA A 594 -10.15 9.45 -11.66
N SER A 595 -10.36 10.42 -12.56
CA SER A 595 -11.44 10.34 -13.54
C SER A 595 -11.15 11.11 -14.83
N GLN A 596 -11.83 10.74 -15.91
CA GLN A 596 -11.80 11.42 -17.21
C GLN A 596 -13.21 11.50 -17.80
N ASN A 597 -13.62 12.72 -18.18
CA ASN A 597 -14.87 12.92 -18.93
C ASN A 597 -14.58 13.04 -20.43
N VAL A 598 -15.36 12.32 -21.24
CA VAL A 598 -15.27 12.31 -22.71
C VAL A 598 -16.62 12.68 -23.28
N MET A 599 -16.68 13.78 -24.04
CA MET A 599 -17.91 14.15 -24.75
C MET A 599 -18.07 13.28 -26.00
N LEU A 600 -19.18 12.57 -26.10
CA LEU A 600 -19.60 11.81 -27.28
C LEU A 600 -20.61 12.61 -28.11
N THR A 601 -20.51 12.51 -29.43
CA THR A 601 -21.46 13.05 -30.40
C THR A 601 -21.98 11.92 -31.27
N ILE A 602 -23.30 11.70 -31.27
CA ILE A 602 -23.98 10.67 -32.07
C ILE A 602 -24.68 11.35 -33.24
N ASN A 603 -24.29 10.97 -34.46
CA ASN A 603 -24.79 11.55 -35.70
C ASN A 603 -26.06 10.82 -36.20
N ALA A 604 -27.20 11.50 -36.08
CA ALA A 604 -28.49 11.04 -36.57
C ALA A 604 -28.76 11.38 -38.05
N ASN A 605 -27.88 12.13 -38.71
CA ASN A 605 -28.13 12.60 -40.08
C ASN A 605 -28.36 11.42 -41.04
N GLY A 606 -29.44 11.52 -41.82
CA GLY A 606 -29.84 10.51 -42.80
C GLY A 606 -30.55 9.30 -42.21
N LEU A 607 -30.84 9.28 -40.91
CA LEU A 607 -31.75 8.30 -40.29
C LEU A 607 -33.17 8.88 -40.26
N GLY A 608 -34.16 8.07 -40.65
CA GLY A 608 -35.57 8.43 -40.47
C GLY A 608 -36.03 8.09 -39.05
N ALA A 609 -37.27 8.43 -38.70
CA ALA A 609 -37.84 8.01 -37.42
C ALA A 609 -37.80 6.49 -37.21
N GLY A 610 -37.26 6.05 -36.07
CA GLY A 610 -37.05 4.65 -35.73
C GLY A 610 -36.02 4.45 -34.61
N THR A 611 -35.86 3.22 -34.14
CA THR A 611 -34.83 2.83 -33.18
C THR A 611 -33.72 2.07 -33.89
N TYR A 612 -32.48 2.51 -33.69
CA TYR A 612 -31.28 2.00 -34.34
C TYR A 612 -30.31 1.47 -33.28
N ASP A 613 -29.83 0.26 -33.49
CA ASP A 613 -28.66 -0.27 -32.80
C ASP A 613 -27.42 0.24 -33.52
N LEU A 614 -26.58 1.01 -32.82
CA LEU A 614 -25.38 1.61 -33.38
C LEU A 614 -24.13 0.82 -33.05
N GLY A 615 -24.26 -0.36 -32.42
CA GLY A 615 -23.14 -1.20 -31.98
C GLY A 615 -22.61 -0.80 -30.60
N PHE A 616 -21.32 -1.01 -30.40
CA PHE A 616 -20.66 -0.88 -29.11
C PHE A 616 -19.58 0.19 -29.14
N LEU A 617 -19.51 0.98 -28.07
CA LEU A 617 -18.30 1.70 -27.70
C LEU A 617 -17.37 0.72 -26.99
N THR A 618 -16.08 0.68 -27.34
CA THR A 618 -15.12 -0.20 -26.67
C THR A 618 -14.11 0.66 -25.93
N VAL A 619 -14.03 0.53 -24.61
CA VAL A 619 -13.00 1.17 -23.80
C VAL A 619 -11.92 0.15 -23.48
N ARG A 620 -10.67 0.55 -23.64
CA ARG A 620 -9.50 -0.24 -23.21
C ARG A 620 -8.70 0.60 -22.24
N ALA A 621 -8.19 -0.03 -21.20
CA ALA A 621 -7.33 0.62 -20.22
C ALA A 621 -6.11 -0.23 -19.89
N SER A 622 -5.02 0.44 -19.55
CA SER A 622 -3.76 -0.18 -19.15
C SER A 622 -3.03 0.62 -18.08
N VAL A 623 -2.30 -0.09 -17.22
CA VAL A 623 -1.39 0.45 -16.21
C VAL A 623 -0.03 -0.16 -16.48
N ASN A 624 1.01 0.67 -16.59
CA ASN A 624 2.38 0.21 -16.84
C ASN A 624 2.51 -0.77 -18.03
N GLY A 625 1.65 -0.62 -19.05
CA GLY A 625 1.62 -1.48 -20.24
C GLY A 625 0.83 -2.79 -20.10
N ARG A 626 0.32 -3.12 -18.90
CA ARG A 626 -0.59 -4.25 -18.65
C ARG A 626 -2.05 -3.80 -18.81
N SER A 627 -2.87 -4.61 -19.49
CA SER A 627 -4.31 -4.33 -19.65
C SER A 627 -5.02 -4.50 -18.32
N ILE A 628 -5.89 -3.56 -17.95
CA ILE A 628 -6.64 -3.58 -16.69
C ILE A 628 -7.80 -4.60 -16.70
N GLU A 629 -8.19 -5.08 -17.88
CA GLU A 629 -9.24 -6.09 -18.03
C GLU A 629 -8.85 -7.10 -19.11
N THR A 630 -9.14 -8.38 -18.89
CA THR A 630 -8.96 -9.46 -19.88
C THR A 630 -10.00 -9.43 -21.01
N ILE A 631 -11.00 -8.55 -20.93
CA ILE A 631 -12.00 -8.29 -21.97
C ILE A 631 -12.30 -6.77 -21.96
N PRO A 632 -12.27 -6.07 -23.11
CA PRO A 632 -12.56 -4.64 -23.10
C PRO A 632 -13.99 -4.35 -22.65
N THR A 633 -14.17 -3.38 -21.75
CA THR A 633 -15.49 -2.84 -21.39
C THR A 633 -16.21 -2.34 -22.64
N THR A 634 -17.34 -2.97 -22.99
CA THR A 634 -18.15 -2.62 -24.16
C THR A 634 -19.49 -2.03 -23.75
N ILE A 635 -19.85 -0.89 -24.34
CA ILE A 635 -21.05 -0.12 -24.00
C ILE A 635 -22.00 -0.15 -25.19
N PRO A 636 -23.17 -0.80 -25.09
CA PRO A 636 -24.14 -0.82 -26.18
C PRO A 636 -24.76 0.56 -26.40
N ILE A 637 -24.94 0.94 -27.66
CA ILE A 637 -25.51 2.23 -28.05
C ILE A 637 -26.80 2.02 -28.84
N ARG A 638 -27.91 2.54 -28.32
CA ARG A 638 -29.19 2.63 -29.02
C ARG A 638 -29.61 4.08 -29.20
N LEU A 639 -29.94 4.42 -30.45
CA LEU A 639 -30.45 5.73 -30.82
C LEU A 639 -31.91 5.60 -31.27
N THR A 640 -32.80 6.36 -30.65
CA THR A 640 -34.17 6.55 -31.14
C THR A 640 -34.27 7.91 -31.81
N VAL A 641 -34.64 7.90 -33.09
CA VAL A 641 -34.87 9.10 -33.89
C VAL A 641 -36.38 9.32 -34.01
N VAL A 642 -36.84 10.54 -33.77
CA VAL A 642 -38.24 10.95 -33.92
C VAL A 642 -38.39 12.09 -34.91
N ASN A 643 -39.58 12.19 -35.54
CA ASN A 643 -39.84 13.24 -36.53
C ASN A 643 -39.81 14.65 -35.91
N GLU A 644 -40.28 14.78 -34.66
CA GLU A 644 -40.26 16.04 -33.90
C GLU A 644 -39.89 15.74 -32.46
N LEU A 645 -38.87 16.43 -31.95
CA LEU A 645 -38.49 16.41 -30.55
C LEU A 645 -38.87 17.75 -29.91
N HIS A 646 -39.76 17.71 -28.92
CA HIS A 646 -40.16 18.89 -28.16
C HIS A 646 -39.46 18.87 -26.79
N GLN A 647 -38.50 19.76 -26.59
CA GLN A 647 -37.87 19.95 -25.27
C GLN A 647 -38.66 20.98 -24.45
N ILE A 648 -39.22 20.54 -23.33
CA ILE A 648 -39.93 21.42 -22.39
C ILE A 648 -39.01 21.66 -21.19
N PHE A 649 -38.52 22.89 -21.05
CA PHE A 649 -37.77 23.31 -19.88
C PHE A 649 -38.76 23.74 -18.79
N LEU A 650 -38.90 22.94 -17.73
CA LEU A 650 -39.65 23.32 -16.54
C LEU A 650 -38.76 24.18 -15.63
N PRO A 651 -39.15 25.43 -15.32
CA PRO A 651 -38.40 26.23 -14.36
C PRO A 651 -38.56 25.65 -12.95
N LEU A 652 -37.48 25.09 -12.40
CA LEU A 652 -37.39 24.75 -10.99
C LEU A 652 -37.15 26.04 -10.20
N THR A 653 -38.15 26.46 -9.42
CA THR A 653 -37.97 27.51 -8.41
C THR A 653 -37.67 26.85 -7.07
N LEU A 654 -36.39 26.86 -6.68
CA LEU A 654 -35.99 26.58 -5.31
C LEU A 654 -36.55 27.69 -4.42
N LYS A 655 -37.49 27.33 -3.54
CA LYS A 655 -38.01 28.23 -2.51
C LYS A 655 -36.88 28.43 -1.48
N LYS A 656 -36.35 29.66 -1.43
CA LYS A 656 -35.33 30.09 -0.45
C LYS A 656 -35.75 29.84 0.99
#